data_AF-A0A3C1LZD5-F1
#
_entry.id   AF-A0A3C1LZD5-F1
#
_cell.length_a   1.000
_cell.length_b   1.000
_cell.length_c   1.000
_cell.angle_alpha   90.00
_cell.angle_beta   90.00
_cell.angle_gamma   90.00
#
_symmetry.space_group_name_H-M   'P 1'
#
loop_
_entity.id
_entity.type
_entity.pdbx_description
1 polymer ?
#
loop_
_entity_poly.entity_id
_entity_poly.type
_entity_poly.pdbx_seq_one_letter_code
_entity_poly.pdbx_strand_id
1 'polypeptide(L)'
;MKKLVKKVLSLVLVASFCLSNIYINPAYRASAANVTEGNIAFEDGSPSATIIEGRDIGLLVTAPEDYVIVDEKNFSIYQGSTPVPTDVLKVVNNNGKYTLKAGTTSGSTSVAGDYQIKASFYSKNNKGDVYINEAVVYDATFSGSGKYITSDSSIVFKCVNDAYIPPVENPPVPPDTTGTITPEKVYAPVWAHDTAKPTTGLFARGQITGATSRPPKITSSGYEYTIDVQIKDTLSGITETIKLTFTTAEAIDNNDSVTFNFYVKSSSDIFLTVKSPKQVLEEIRDSVENPAFETDFIKVAPDNLISYLTKSFQLRTEYTTYGNAKVFLQWSWVADDPTGHDGKNATAIKIPPQTTSQWITTIPDPQDNNVKGRLIANLVYNNKDSRPPTSGDYPGPSDPKIQAVIESVVVIGNGILPTVTVKGTKLANNKTPSFTMDVNDRVAPDENPRQFDHEINLELNFGASSKEAQYVILSSTNPEVASISTVLSDGKTTPYTFGNQLANGAYLQGGNYTINNIITAKSRGNTLITAEYYDVLPGTDKKILLAKYSFNLMVEDTSPSRDATLKTLSAKFLKDGKYIELSLPFDPKTEMYYVDVPASVKEVYLEPIKNDAYAKKITEVIKMPDIHIPVANNGRSAAIPLNTESSTVVQIPVTAQDSTVTKTYVVQFKHLMPSNDATLSNLQVKDKSGSYVPITPKFDPAKKEYTISVPYATKQVEILPVTNNAGASFVVSPLTSNILDKIFKTGNVVDLNVGETTITVDVTAENEVATDVYKIVATRLQPKVDATLKSLEVKDQDGKKIDIKFNTKKLVYELDVPYATSAVLLTPTANDADVFSIVVNGTNIPSGTETNKLALTHSTVNTISIAVTAQDETSTLTYQLNINREPPSSDAMLKALTVKGMTLSPNFFTSTFSYKTEADDKTTEAVVTATPNYAGAKVTVNNMKVENGKAAPAILLTQRD
;
A
#
# COMPACT_ATOMS: atom_id res chain seq x y z
N MET A 1 31.73 15.60 18.07
CA MET A 1 30.74 15.70 16.97
C MET A 1 31.07 14.75 15.81
N LYS A 2 32.03 15.02 14.90
CA LYS A 2 32.28 14.20 13.67
C LYS A 2 32.52 12.66 13.84
N LYS A 3 32.67 12.12 15.05
CA LYS A 3 32.74 10.66 15.32
C LYS A 3 31.38 9.97 15.58
N LEU A 4 30.29 10.71 15.82
CA LEU A 4 28.99 10.12 16.19
C LEU A 4 28.17 9.69 14.96
N VAL A 5 28.03 10.61 13.99
CA VAL A 5 27.31 10.41 12.72
C VAL A 5 27.75 9.13 11.98
N LYS A 6 29.05 8.81 12.01
CA LYS A 6 29.63 7.65 11.33
C LYS A 6 29.35 6.30 12.00
N LYS A 7 28.66 6.24 13.14
CA LYS A 7 28.17 4.99 13.77
C LYS A 7 26.67 4.74 13.56
N VAL A 8 25.86 5.78 13.36
CA VAL A 8 24.41 5.63 13.09
C VAL A 8 24.17 5.06 11.69
N LEU A 9 24.94 5.53 10.70
CA LEU A 9 24.80 5.12 9.29
C LEU A 9 25.08 3.63 9.03
N SER A 10 25.73 2.92 9.97
CA SER A 10 26.07 1.50 9.84
C SER A 10 24.95 0.53 10.25
N LEU A 11 23.80 1.03 10.74
CA LEU A 11 22.69 0.18 11.22
C LEU A 11 21.67 -0.18 10.12
N VAL A 12 21.75 0.43 8.94
CA VAL A 12 20.68 0.43 7.91
C VAL A 12 20.79 -0.73 6.90
N LEU A 13 21.87 -1.53 6.92
CA LEU A 13 22.20 -2.45 5.81
C LEU A 13 22.11 -3.97 6.12
N VAL A 14 21.41 -4.39 7.18
CA VAL A 14 21.22 -5.83 7.50
C VAL A 14 19.77 -6.12 7.91
N ALA A 15 18.83 -5.91 6.98
CA ALA A 15 17.41 -6.25 7.16
C ALA A 15 16.74 -6.55 5.80
N SER A 16 17.20 -7.59 5.10
CA SER A 16 16.53 -8.13 3.91
C SER A 16 16.53 -9.65 3.98
N PHE A 17 15.45 -10.26 3.49
CA PHE A 17 15.10 -11.69 3.59
C PHE A 17 14.76 -12.19 5.00
N CYS A 18 13.44 -12.31 5.28
CA CYS A 18 12.75 -13.55 5.66
C CYS A 18 11.50 -13.29 6.53
N LEU A 19 10.35 -13.01 5.88
CA LEU A 19 9.02 -13.21 6.47
C LEU A 19 8.05 -13.71 5.39
N SER A 20 7.21 -14.68 5.75
CA SER A 20 6.19 -15.26 4.88
C SER A 20 5.04 -15.80 5.73
N ASN A 21 3.80 -15.54 5.30
CA ASN A 21 2.52 -16.00 5.87
C ASN A 21 2.09 -15.38 7.22
N ILE A 22 1.10 -14.48 7.16
CA ILE A 22 0.08 -14.26 8.21
C ILE A 22 -1.29 -14.28 7.50
N TYR A 23 -2.35 -14.68 8.20
CA TYR A 23 -3.70 -14.92 7.68
C TYR A 23 -4.72 -14.39 8.71
N ILE A 24 -5.64 -13.50 8.32
CA ILE A 24 -6.75 -13.01 9.17
C ILE A 24 -8.04 -12.97 8.34
N ASN A 25 -9.20 -13.12 8.99
CA ASN A 25 -10.51 -13.39 8.37
C ASN A 25 -11.59 -12.47 8.99
N PRO A 26 -12.36 -11.67 8.21
CA PRO A 26 -13.27 -10.66 8.76
C PRO A 26 -14.65 -11.21 9.18
N ALA A 27 -15.26 -10.57 10.18
CA ALA A 27 -16.62 -10.89 10.65
C ALA A 27 -17.50 -9.62 10.73
N TYR A 28 -18.61 -9.61 9.98
CA TYR A 28 -19.55 -8.49 9.90
C TYR A 28 -20.56 -8.46 11.07
N ARG A 29 -20.94 -7.24 11.48
CA ARG A 29 -22.27 -6.91 12.06
C ARG A 29 -22.73 -5.54 11.53
N ALA A 30 -24.03 -5.30 11.50
CA ALA A 30 -24.64 -4.13 10.84
C ALA A 30 -25.71 -3.45 11.70
N SER A 31 -25.93 -2.16 11.44
CA SER A 31 -27.11 -1.37 11.82
C SER A 31 -27.24 -0.19 10.86
N ALA A 32 -28.45 0.13 10.40
CA ALA A 32 -28.66 1.01 9.24
C ALA A 32 -29.09 2.44 9.61
N ALA A 33 -28.75 3.39 8.73
CA ALA A 33 -29.37 4.71 8.62
C ALA A 33 -29.12 5.27 7.19
N ASN A 34 -30.03 4.97 6.25
CA ASN A 34 -29.89 5.42 4.86
C ASN A 34 -30.41 6.86 4.73
N VAL A 35 -29.51 7.84 4.60
CA VAL A 35 -29.88 9.19 4.16
C VAL A 35 -29.99 9.17 2.63
N THR A 36 -31.09 9.67 2.08
CA THR A 36 -31.32 9.67 0.63
C THR A 36 -31.62 11.08 0.14
N GLU A 37 -30.64 11.72 -0.48
CA GLU A 37 -30.77 13.08 -1.03
C GLU A 37 -31.07 13.04 -2.54
N GLY A 38 -32.22 13.60 -2.93
CA GLY A 38 -32.51 13.98 -4.30
C GLY A 38 -32.17 15.46 -4.52
N ASN A 39 -31.33 15.77 -5.50
CA ASN A 39 -30.93 17.15 -5.81
C ASN A 39 -31.35 17.51 -7.24
N ILE A 40 -31.87 18.73 -7.40
CA ILE A 40 -32.28 19.30 -8.70
C ILE A 40 -31.26 20.37 -9.08
N ALA A 41 -30.66 20.25 -10.26
CA ALA A 41 -29.73 21.23 -10.81
C ALA A 41 -30.16 21.64 -12.21
N PHE A 42 -30.37 22.94 -12.40
CA PHE A 42 -30.66 23.56 -13.70
C PHE A 42 -29.44 24.40 -14.11
N GLU A 43 -29.04 24.36 -15.40
CA GLU A 43 -27.81 25.03 -15.87
C GLU A 43 -27.82 26.56 -15.66
N ASP A 44 -28.99 27.19 -15.60
CA ASP A 44 -29.16 28.64 -15.39
C ASP A 44 -29.28 29.05 -13.91
N GLY A 45 -29.32 28.08 -12.99
CA GLY A 45 -29.55 28.31 -11.56
C GLY A 45 -30.98 28.70 -11.19
N SER A 46 -31.96 28.59 -12.08
CA SER A 46 -33.38 28.83 -11.75
C SER A 46 -33.93 27.73 -10.84
N PRO A 47 -34.90 28.03 -9.94
CA PRO A 47 -35.50 27.03 -9.06
C PRO A 47 -36.68 26.25 -9.67
N SER A 48 -37.01 26.46 -10.95
CA SER A 48 -38.20 25.85 -11.58
C SER A 48 -38.11 25.79 -13.11
N ALA A 49 -38.78 24.81 -13.72
CA ALA A 49 -38.85 24.64 -15.18
C ALA A 49 -40.28 24.35 -15.69
N THR A 50 -40.48 24.22 -17.01
CA THR A 50 -41.78 23.86 -17.61
C THR A 50 -41.59 22.71 -18.61
N ILE A 51 -42.41 21.65 -18.48
CA ILE A 51 -42.40 20.52 -19.42
C ILE A 51 -43.36 20.83 -20.58
N ILE A 52 -42.89 20.63 -21.82
CA ILE A 52 -43.64 20.81 -23.06
C ILE A 52 -43.58 19.51 -23.86
N GLU A 53 -44.70 19.14 -24.51
CA GLU A 53 -44.76 17.97 -25.38
C GLU A 53 -43.66 18.02 -26.46
N GLY A 54 -42.84 16.97 -26.52
CA GLY A 54 -41.68 16.89 -27.43
C GLY A 54 -40.34 17.39 -26.87
N ARG A 55 -40.26 17.84 -25.61
CA ARG A 55 -39.00 18.07 -24.87
C ARG A 55 -38.97 17.31 -23.55
N ASP A 56 -38.26 16.20 -23.54
CA ASP A 56 -38.13 15.29 -22.38
C ASP A 56 -37.13 15.83 -21.35
N ILE A 57 -37.36 15.59 -20.05
CA ILE A 57 -36.34 15.79 -19.02
C ILE A 57 -35.60 14.47 -18.78
N GLY A 58 -34.27 14.50 -18.72
CA GLY A 58 -33.46 13.34 -18.37
C GLY A 58 -33.49 13.07 -16.87
N LEU A 59 -33.64 11.81 -16.46
CA LEU A 59 -33.47 11.39 -15.07
C LEU A 59 -32.15 10.62 -14.95
N LEU A 60 -31.17 11.21 -14.25
CA LEU A 60 -29.89 10.58 -13.98
C LEU A 60 -29.99 9.81 -12.66
N VAL A 61 -30.21 8.50 -12.77
CA VAL A 61 -30.23 7.58 -11.62
C VAL A 61 -28.79 7.17 -11.30
N THR A 62 -28.35 7.37 -10.05
CA THR A 62 -27.06 6.87 -9.56
C THR A 62 -27.26 5.97 -8.34
N ALA A 63 -26.68 4.77 -8.39
CA ALA A 63 -26.81 3.73 -7.37
C ALA A 63 -25.46 3.03 -7.15
N PRO A 64 -25.15 2.56 -5.93
CA PRO A 64 -24.07 1.60 -5.69
C PRO A 64 -24.32 0.26 -6.41
N GLU A 65 -23.29 -0.56 -6.60
CA GLU A 65 -23.38 -1.82 -7.36
C GLU A 65 -24.44 -2.81 -6.81
N ASP A 66 -24.71 -2.78 -5.50
CA ASP A 66 -25.71 -3.62 -4.83
C ASP A 66 -27.18 -3.13 -4.98
N TYR A 67 -27.42 -2.02 -5.69
CA TYR A 67 -28.71 -1.32 -5.75
C TYR A 67 -29.20 -1.12 -7.19
N VAL A 68 -30.47 -1.50 -7.47
CA VAL A 68 -31.05 -1.46 -8.83
C VAL A 68 -32.43 -0.81 -8.86
N ILE A 69 -32.68 0.05 -9.86
CA ILE A 69 -34.02 0.43 -10.33
C ILE A 69 -34.35 -0.42 -11.56
N VAL A 70 -35.53 -1.06 -11.58
CA VAL A 70 -35.88 -2.09 -12.57
C VAL A 70 -36.58 -1.50 -13.78
N ASP A 71 -37.65 -0.73 -13.56
CA ASP A 71 -38.40 -0.10 -14.65
C ASP A 71 -39.08 1.21 -14.23
N GLU A 72 -39.81 1.81 -15.16
CA GLU A 72 -40.56 3.05 -14.98
C GLU A 72 -41.67 2.99 -13.90
N LYS A 73 -42.10 1.80 -13.45
CA LYS A 73 -43.07 1.62 -12.36
C LYS A 73 -42.43 1.79 -10.98
N ASN A 74 -41.09 1.78 -10.88
CA ASN A 74 -40.38 2.14 -9.67
C ASN A 74 -40.36 3.66 -9.41
N PHE A 75 -40.90 4.47 -10.33
CA PHE A 75 -41.11 5.89 -10.11
C PHE A 75 -42.58 6.17 -9.78
N SER A 76 -42.80 7.00 -8.75
CA SER A 76 -44.14 7.52 -8.43
C SER A 76 -44.09 9.04 -8.28
N ILE A 77 -45.09 9.70 -8.85
CA ILE A 77 -45.17 11.16 -8.96
C ILE A 77 -46.38 11.62 -8.13
N TYR A 78 -46.19 12.65 -7.31
CA TYR A 78 -47.22 13.21 -6.43
C TYR A 78 -47.32 14.73 -6.61
N GLN A 79 -48.51 15.29 -6.46
CA GLN A 79 -48.76 16.73 -6.32
C GLN A 79 -49.26 16.98 -4.89
N GLY A 80 -48.42 17.57 -4.05
CA GLY A 80 -48.59 17.48 -2.60
C GLY A 80 -48.64 16.01 -2.15
N SER A 81 -49.74 15.60 -1.52
CA SER A 81 -49.99 14.21 -1.11
C SER A 81 -50.74 13.34 -2.13
N THR A 82 -51.17 13.90 -3.27
CA THR A 82 -52.04 13.20 -4.24
C THR A 82 -51.21 12.56 -5.35
N PRO A 83 -51.35 11.25 -5.67
CA PRO A 83 -50.68 10.64 -6.82
C PRO A 83 -51.10 11.29 -8.14
N VAL A 84 -50.13 11.53 -9.03
CA VAL A 84 -50.38 12.07 -10.39
C VAL A 84 -50.66 10.92 -11.36
N PRO A 85 -51.75 10.97 -12.15
CA PRO A 85 -52.04 9.96 -13.18
C PRO A 85 -50.96 9.89 -14.28
N THR A 86 -50.69 8.69 -14.79
CA THR A 86 -49.64 8.43 -15.78
C THR A 86 -49.97 8.92 -17.21
N ASP A 87 -51.22 9.30 -17.44
CA ASP A 87 -51.71 10.03 -18.61
C ASP A 87 -51.57 11.56 -18.47
N VAL A 88 -51.08 12.05 -17.32
CA VAL A 88 -50.68 13.46 -17.09
C VAL A 88 -49.15 13.60 -17.04
N LEU A 89 -48.47 12.81 -16.21
CA LEU A 89 -47.00 12.76 -16.12
C LEU A 89 -46.52 11.32 -15.92
N LYS A 90 -45.48 10.90 -16.64
CA LYS A 90 -44.89 9.56 -16.52
C LYS A 90 -43.37 9.57 -16.72
N VAL A 91 -42.71 8.62 -16.08
CA VAL A 91 -41.34 8.24 -16.46
C VAL A 91 -41.42 7.20 -17.59
N VAL A 92 -40.45 7.23 -18.50
CA VAL A 92 -40.26 6.23 -19.57
C VAL A 92 -38.79 5.80 -19.61
N ASN A 93 -38.53 4.50 -19.63
CA ASN A 93 -37.18 3.94 -19.73
C ASN A 93 -36.81 3.59 -21.18
N ASN A 94 -35.80 4.26 -21.73
CA ASN A 94 -35.19 3.90 -23.02
C ASN A 94 -33.77 3.34 -22.79
N ASN A 95 -33.64 2.01 -22.80
CA ASN A 95 -32.36 1.28 -22.67
C ASN A 95 -31.49 1.73 -21.48
N GLY A 96 -32.11 1.98 -20.32
CA GLY A 96 -31.43 2.44 -19.09
C GLY A 96 -31.37 3.96 -18.94
N LYS A 97 -31.73 4.74 -19.99
CA LYS A 97 -31.93 6.19 -19.86
C LYS A 97 -33.39 6.47 -19.52
N TYR A 98 -33.63 6.79 -18.25
CA TYR A 98 -34.93 7.22 -17.76
C TYR A 98 -35.24 8.66 -18.17
N THR A 99 -36.47 8.94 -18.57
CA THR A 99 -36.95 10.27 -19.01
C THR A 99 -38.31 10.59 -18.43
N LEU A 100 -38.51 11.81 -17.94
CA LEU A 100 -39.81 12.33 -17.50
C LEU A 100 -40.52 13.00 -18.67
N LYS A 101 -41.78 12.63 -18.89
CA LYS A 101 -42.62 13.06 -20.02
C LYS A 101 -44.03 13.46 -19.55
N ALA A 102 -44.61 14.46 -20.20
CA ALA A 102 -46.05 14.70 -20.14
C ALA A 102 -46.83 13.56 -20.84
N GLY A 103 -48.05 13.30 -20.39
CA GLY A 103 -48.99 12.39 -21.04
C GLY A 103 -49.82 13.07 -22.13
N THR A 104 -50.29 12.28 -23.09
CA THR A 104 -50.69 12.76 -24.44
C THR A 104 -52.22 12.82 -24.66
N THR A 105 -53.03 12.85 -23.60
CA THR A 105 -54.48 12.55 -23.70
C THR A 105 -55.43 13.57 -23.08
N SER A 106 -54.94 14.60 -22.39
CA SER A 106 -55.78 15.56 -21.65
C SER A 106 -56.02 16.92 -22.34
N GLY A 107 -55.40 17.17 -23.49
CA GLY A 107 -55.65 18.38 -24.31
C GLY A 107 -54.97 19.67 -23.85
N SER A 108 -54.18 19.65 -22.77
CA SER A 108 -53.34 20.78 -22.33
C SER A 108 -51.88 20.55 -22.72
N THR A 109 -51.31 21.45 -23.54
CA THR A 109 -49.94 21.36 -24.07
C THR A 109 -48.82 21.74 -23.08
N SER A 110 -49.15 21.88 -21.80
CA SER A 110 -48.22 22.20 -20.71
C SER A 110 -48.76 21.71 -19.37
N VAL A 111 -47.92 21.05 -18.58
CA VAL A 111 -48.22 20.66 -17.19
C VAL A 111 -47.39 21.54 -16.24
N ALA A 112 -48.03 22.13 -15.24
CA ALA A 112 -47.41 23.06 -14.28
C ALA A 112 -47.96 22.85 -12.87
N GLY A 113 -47.09 22.94 -11.87
CA GLY A 113 -47.36 22.66 -10.47
C GLY A 113 -46.12 22.17 -9.71
N ASP A 114 -46.21 22.10 -8.38
CA ASP A 114 -45.16 21.52 -7.54
C ASP A 114 -45.33 20.01 -7.43
N TYR A 115 -44.35 19.26 -7.93
CA TYR A 115 -44.38 17.80 -7.95
C TYR A 115 -43.27 17.20 -7.08
N GLN A 116 -43.58 16.09 -6.41
CA GLN A 116 -42.61 15.24 -5.74
C GLN A 116 -42.43 13.96 -6.57
N ILE A 117 -41.19 13.57 -6.82
CA ILE A 117 -40.88 12.34 -7.55
C ILE A 117 -40.12 11.41 -6.61
N LYS A 118 -40.68 10.21 -6.41
CA LYS A 118 -40.05 9.12 -5.66
C LYS A 118 -39.48 8.09 -6.62
N ALA A 119 -38.38 7.46 -6.21
CA ALA A 119 -37.75 6.36 -6.92
C ALA A 119 -37.43 5.23 -5.93
N SER A 120 -37.96 4.04 -6.17
CA SER A 120 -37.71 2.84 -5.35
C SER A 120 -36.54 2.03 -5.90
N PHE A 121 -35.56 1.73 -5.06
CA PHE A 121 -34.37 0.92 -5.35
C PHE A 121 -34.47 -0.42 -4.61
N TYR A 122 -34.10 -1.51 -5.28
CA TYR A 122 -33.95 -2.82 -4.65
C TYR A 122 -32.48 -3.07 -4.31
N SER A 123 -32.21 -3.60 -3.12
CA SER A 123 -30.90 -4.15 -2.74
C SER A 123 -31.03 -5.52 -2.09
N LYS A 124 -29.92 -6.26 -2.01
CA LYS A 124 -29.89 -7.67 -1.60
C LYS A 124 -28.88 -7.87 -0.47
N ASN A 125 -29.27 -8.54 0.62
CA ASN A 125 -28.33 -8.84 1.70
C ASN A 125 -27.49 -10.10 1.40
N ASN A 126 -26.48 -10.38 2.22
CA ASN A 126 -25.58 -11.54 2.08
C ASN A 126 -26.26 -12.92 2.27
N LYS A 127 -27.56 -12.98 2.58
CA LYS A 127 -28.39 -14.21 2.60
C LYS A 127 -29.27 -14.35 1.36
N GLY A 128 -29.37 -13.31 0.53
CA GLY A 128 -30.23 -13.23 -0.63
C GLY A 128 -31.61 -12.63 -0.39
N ASP A 129 -31.89 -12.10 0.81
CA ASP A 129 -33.14 -11.38 1.09
C ASP A 129 -33.11 -10.01 0.40
N VAL A 130 -34.23 -9.60 -0.21
CA VAL A 130 -34.36 -8.35 -0.98
C VAL A 130 -35.06 -7.28 -0.14
N TYR A 131 -34.48 -6.07 -0.13
CA TYR A 131 -34.98 -4.89 0.57
C TYR A 131 -35.35 -3.82 -0.45
N ILE A 132 -36.40 -3.04 -0.15
CA ILE A 132 -36.80 -1.87 -0.93
C ILE A 132 -36.39 -0.63 -0.14
N ASN A 133 -35.68 0.28 -0.80
CA ASN A 133 -35.25 1.58 -0.27
C ASN A 133 -35.82 2.68 -1.16
N GLU A 134 -36.33 3.77 -0.59
CA GLU A 134 -36.89 4.88 -1.37
C GLU A 134 -35.98 6.11 -1.35
N ALA A 135 -35.78 6.71 -2.53
CA ALA A 135 -35.34 8.09 -2.67
C ALA A 135 -36.56 8.98 -2.94
N VAL A 136 -36.58 10.18 -2.35
CA VAL A 136 -37.60 11.19 -2.60
C VAL A 136 -36.93 12.51 -2.96
N VAL A 137 -37.25 13.04 -4.13
CA VAL A 137 -36.99 14.44 -4.45
C VAL A 137 -38.17 15.24 -3.91
N TYR A 138 -37.91 16.07 -2.90
CA TYR A 138 -38.85 17.08 -2.43
C TYR A 138 -38.72 18.34 -3.31
N ASP A 139 -39.84 19.03 -3.48
CA ASP A 139 -39.96 20.36 -4.10
C ASP A 139 -39.36 20.54 -5.50
N ALA A 140 -39.78 19.68 -6.45
CA ALA A 140 -39.63 19.99 -7.88
C ALA A 140 -40.75 20.93 -8.34
N THR A 141 -40.54 22.24 -8.23
CA THR A 141 -41.46 23.28 -8.72
C THR A 141 -41.44 23.39 -10.24
N PHE A 142 -42.59 23.24 -10.89
CA PHE A 142 -42.75 23.51 -12.32
C PHE A 142 -43.66 24.73 -12.54
N SER A 143 -43.06 25.92 -12.60
CA SER A 143 -43.81 27.18 -12.71
C SER A 143 -44.23 27.48 -14.16
N GLY A 144 -45.40 28.11 -14.32
CA GLY A 144 -46.08 28.26 -15.62
C GLY A 144 -46.25 29.70 -16.10
N SER A 145 -45.15 30.45 -16.31
CA SER A 145 -45.23 31.77 -16.98
C SER A 145 -43.90 32.26 -17.59
N GLY A 146 -43.48 31.67 -18.71
CA GLY A 146 -42.71 32.42 -19.72
C GLY A 146 -41.18 32.39 -19.65
N LYS A 147 -40.57 31.26 -19.26
CA LYS A 147 -39.22 30.89 -19.72
C LYS A 147 -39.22 29.44 -20.23
N TYR A 148 -38.47 29.19 -21.30
CA TYR A 148 -38.38 27.88 -21.95
C TYR A 148 -37.09 27.17 -21.52
N ILE A 149 -37.12 25.84 -21.41
CA ILE A 149 -35.90 25.02 -21.29
C ILE A 149 -35.16 25.10 -22.64
N THR A 150 -34.03 25.81 -22.68
CA THR A 150 -33.24 26.05 -23.89
C THR A 150 -32.11 25.03 -24.14
N SER A 151 -31.71 24.26 -23.13
CA SER A 151 -30.63 23.26 -23.15
C SER A 151 -31.01 22.01 -22.33
N ASP A 152 -30.22 20.95 -22.43
CA ASP A 152 -30.50 19.68 -21.74
C ASP A 152 -30.52 19.85 -20.21
N SER A 153 -31.46 19.19 -19.53
CA SER A 153 -31.64 19.28 -18.07
C SER A 153 -31.78 17.90 -17.43
N SER A 154 -31.22 17.73 -16.22
CA SER A 154 -31.18 16.44 -15.53
C SER A 154 -31.51 16.53 -14.03
N ILE A 155 -32.43 15.69 -13.57
CA ILE A 155 -32.69 15.45 -12.14
C ILE A 155 -31.81 14.29 -11.66
N VAL A 156 -31.15 14.41 -10.50
CA VAL A 156 -30.23 13.38 -9.98
C VAL A 156 -30.82 12.69 -8.75
N PHE A 157 -31.00 11.37 -8.84
CA PHE A 157 -31.31 10.51 -7.69
C PHE A 157 -30.03 9.84 -7.20
N LYS A 158 -29.73 9.95 -5.90
CA LYS A 158 -28.52 9.39 -5.28
C LYS A 158 -28.87 8.63 -4.00
N CYS A 159 -28.46 7.37 -3.92
CA CYS A 159 -28.47 6.59 -2.68
C CYS A 159 -27.09 6.67 -2.01
N VAL A 160 -27.03 6.94 -0.70
CA VAL A 160 -25.79 6.93 0.10
C VAL A 160 -25.98 6.15 1.42
N ASN A 161 -24.87 5.77 2.04
CA ASN A 161 -24.79 4.75 3.09
C ASN A 161 -24.14 5.28 4.39
N ASP A 162 -24.10 6.60 4.56
CA ASP A 162 -23.32 7.27 5.62
C ASP A 162 -24.15 7.57 6.87
N ALA A 163 -23.62 7.23 8.04
CA ALA A 163 -24.19 7.52 9.35
C ALA A 163 -23.27 8.45 10.15
N TYR A 164 -23.82 9.56 10.67
CA TYR A 164 -23.10 10.51 11.53
C TYR A 164 -24.03 11.12 12.59
N ILE A 165 -23.52 11.30 13.82
CA ILE A 165 -24.22 11.93 14.96
C ILE A 165 -23.20 12.81 15.72
N PRO A 166 -23.53 14.09 16.05
CA PRO A 166 -22.62 15.00 16.75
C PRO A 166 -22.58 14.80 18.29
N PRO A 167 -21.48 15.19 18.97
CA PRO A 167 -21.28 15.00 20.42
C PRO A 167 -21.80 16.15 21.31
N VAL A 168 -21.77 15.93 22.64
CA VAL A 168 -22.20 16.86 23.72
C VAL A 168 -21.04 17.09 24.73
N GLU A 169 -21.16 18.07 25.62
CA GLU A 169 -20.06 18.77 26.34
C GLU A 169 -19.44 18.09 27.60
N ASN A 170 -18.32 18.68 28.07
CA ASN A 170 -17.49 18.39 29.27
C ASN A 170 -18.10 18.97 30.59
N PRO A 171 -17.54 18.82 31.84
CA PRO A 171 -16.20 18.36 32.33
C PRO A 171 -16.34 17.24 33.44
N PRO A 172 -15.49 17.01 34.51
CA PRO A 172 -14.18 17.55 34.96
C PRO A 172 -13.11 16.50 35.46
N VAL A 173 -12.03 16.99 36.10
CA VAL A 173 -10.76 16.36 36.62
C VAL A 173 -10.24 17.24 37.80
N PRO A 174 -9.43 16.85 38.84
CA PRO A 174 -8.44 15.75 39.09
C PRO A 174 -8.77 14.96 40.43
N PRO A 175 -7.88 14.48 41.38
CA PRO A 175 -6.40 14.38 41.50
C PRO A 175 -5.75 13.14 42.24
N ASP A 176 -4.40 13.20 42.34
CA ASP A 176 -3.44 12.61 43.33
C ASP A 176 -2.96 11.12 43.25
N THR A 177 -1.94 10.78 44.07
CA THR A 177 -0.76 9.97 43.67
C THR A 177 -0.49 8.68 44.47
N THR A 178 0.23 7.71 43.85
CA THR A 178 1.60 7.24 44.26
C THR A 178 2.01 5.89 43.64
N GLY A 179 3.32 5.72 43.35
CA GLY A 179 4.02 4.44 43.62
C GLY A 179 4.34 3.44 42.47
N THR A 180 5.65 3.19 42.29
CA THR A 180 6.28 1.97 41.71
C THR A 180 6.36 1.86 40.17
N ILE A 181 7.45 1.25 39.68
CA ILE A 181 7.83 1.15 38.26
C ILE A 181 7.91 -0.33 37.85
N THR A 182 7.32 -0.68 36.70
CA THR A 182 7.60 -1.93 35.97
C THR A 182 7.77 -1.63 34.47
N PRO A 183 8.54 -2.45 33.71
CA PRO A 183 8.71 -2.23 32.27
C PRO A 183 7.45 -2.63 31.51
N GLU A 184 6.62 -1.66 31.15
CA GLU A 184 5.35 -1.93 30.47
C GLU A 184 5.50 -2.18 28.96
N LYS A 185 4.56 -2.97 28.43
CA LYS A 185 4.41 -3.24 27.00
C LYS A 185 3.93 -1.97 26.27
N VAL A 186 4.43 -1.74 25.06
CA VAL A 186 3.79 -0.81 24.12
C VAL A 186 2.56 -1.50 23.54
N TYR A 187 1.38 -0.95 23.81
CA TYR A 187 0.17 -1.24 23.04
C TYR A 187 0.08 -0.25 21.88
N ALA A 188 -0.37 -0.72 20.72
CA ALA A 188 -0.76 0.12 19.59
C ALA A 188 -2.21 -0.20 19.25
N PRO A 189 -3.09 0.81 19.32
CA PRO A 189 -4.23 0.87 18.43
C PRO A 189 -4.48 2.29 17.90
N VAL A 190 -5.02 2.38 16.67
CA VAL A 190 -5.43 3.64 16.01
C VAL A 190 -4.28 4.64 15.73
N TRP A 191 -4.54 5.56 14.81
CA TRP A 191 -3.65 6.61 14.34
C TRP A 191 -3.45 7.73 15.38
N ALA A 192 -2.53 7.48 16.31
CA ALA A 192 -1.73 8.46 17.04
C ALA A 192 -2.45 9.41 18.04
N HIS A 193 -3.14 8.85 19.04
CA HIS A 193 -2.78 9.19 20.44
C HIS A 193 -3.42 8.24 21.47
N ASP A 194 -2.58 7.65 22.34
CA ASP A 194 -2.87 7.66 23.77
C ASP A 194 -2.05 8.80 24.38
N THR A 195 -2.67 9.66 25.18
CA THR A 195 -2.00 10.75 25.91
C THR A 195 -1.58 10.35 27.33
N ALA A 196 -1.98 9.17 27.81
CA ALA A 196 -1.83 8.76 29.21
C ALA A 196 -0.50 8.04 29.54
N LYS A 197 0.26 7.53 28.56
CA LYS A 197 1.50 6.74 28.82
C LYS A 197 2.70 7.14 27.93
N PRO A 198 3.76 7.74 28.51
CA PRO A 198 4.95 8.15 27.74
C PRO A 198 5.96 7.01 27.56
N THR A 199 6.23 6.63 26.30
CA THR A 199 7.30 5.70 25.93
C THR A 199 8.68 6.33 26.16
N THR A 200 9.30 6.00 27.29
CA THR A 200 10.61 6.52 27.69
C THR A 200 11.65 5.41 27.84
N GLY A 201 12.87 5.68 27.38
CA GLY A 201 14.02 4.79 27.48
C GLY A 201 15.30 5.60 27.63
N LEU A 202 16.19 5.13 28.52
CA LEU A 202 17.42 5.83 28.92
C LEU A 202 18.65 4.98 28.59
N PHE A 203 19.65 5.64 28.00
CA PHE A 203 21.00 5.10 27.80
C PHE A 203 22.03 6.17 28.18
N ALA A 204 23.30 5.78 28.36
CA ALA A 204 24.29 6.53 29.15
C ALA A 204 24.58 8.00 28.72
N ARG A 205 24.14 8.44 27.53
CA ARG A 205 24.10 9.85 27.09
C ARG A 205 22.90 10.15 26.16
N GLY A 206 21.72 9.58 26.45
CA GLY A 206 20.54 9.90 25.66
C GLY A 206 19.22 9.35 26.19
N GLN A 207 18.14 10.00 25.80
CA GLN A 207 16.77 9.69 26.17
C GLN A 207 15.87 9.70 24.91
N ILE A 208 14.99 8.72 24.76
CA ILE A 208 13.89 8.80 23.78
C ILE A 208 12.80 9.72 24.35
N THR A 209 12.41 10.75 23.60
CA THR A 209 11.48 11.80 24.07
C THR A 209 10.12 11.80 23.40
N GLY A 210 9.91 10.96 22.38
CA GLY A 210 8.62 10.77 21.72
C GLY A 210 8.75 10.11 20.35
N ALA A 211 7.63 9.72 19.77
CA ALA A 211 7.54 9.24 18.39
C ALA A 211 6.22 9.73 17.77
N THR A 212 6.23 10.12 16.51
CA THR A 212 5.03 10.50 15.75
C THR A 212 4.94 9.69 14.47
N SER A 213 3.78 9.08 14.21
CA SER A 213 3.48 8.43 12.94
C SER A 213 2.79 9.39 11.97
N ARG A 214 2.74 9.00 10.70
CA ARG A 214 1.99 9.70 9.65
C ARG A 214 0.95 8.74 9.03
N PRO A 215 -0.16 9.24 8.47
CA PRO A 215 -1.07 8.41 7.68
C PRO A 215 -0.29 7.68 6.57
N PRO A 216 -0.63 6.41 6.26
CA PRO A 216 0.10 5.66 5.26
C PRO A 216 -0.06 6.28 3.87
N LYS A 217 1.06 6.37 3.15
CA LYS A 217 1.09 6.81 1.77
C LYS A 217 0.87 5.59 0.87
N ILE A 218 -0.17 5.62 0.06
CA ILE A 218 -0.46 4.55 -0.91
C ILE A 218 0.58 4.60 -2.04
N THR A 219 1.12 3.45 -2.40
CA THR A 219 2.13 3.26 -3.45
C THR A 219 1.71 2.11 -4.38
N SER A 220 2.35 1.97 -5.54
CA SER A 220 2.16 0.83 -6.45
C SER A 220 2.61 -0.53 -5.87
N SER A 221 3.15 -0.54 -4.65
CA SER A 221 3.63 -1.71 -3.90
C SER A 221 2.94 -1.88 -2.53
N GLY A 222 1.85 -1.15 -2.27
CA GLY A 222 1.12 -1.18 -0.99
C GLY A 222 1.26 0.11 -0.17
N TYR A 223 1.15 0.01 1.15
CA TYR A 223 1.01 1.12 2.09
C TYR A 223 2.36 1.45 2.76
N GLU A 224 2.89 2.65 2.53
CA GLU A 224 4.15 3.15 3.11
C GLU A 224 3.88 3.92 4.41
N TYR A 225 4.32 3.36 5.53
CA TYR A 225 4.23 3.95 6.87
C TYR A 225 5.55 4.64 7.23
N THR A 226 5.47 5.78 7.93
CA THR A 226 6.66 6.48 8.47
C THR A 226 6.44 6.90 9.92
N ILE A 227 7.44 6.65 10.75
CA ILE A 227 7.51 6.99 12.17
C ILE A 227 8.75 7.87 12.40
N ASP A 228 8.53 9.09 12.89
CA ASP A 228 9.56 10.06 13.26
C ASP A 228 9.84 9.92 14.78
N VAL A 229 10.97 9.33 15.16
CA VAL A 229 11.36 9.04 16.56
C VAL A 229 12.37 10.07 17.06
N GLN A 230 12.10 10.72 18.20
CA GLN A 230 12.96 11.74 18.78
C GLN A 230 13.91 11.19 19.85
N ILE A 231 15.19 11.53 19.74
CA ILE A 231 16.24 11.21 20.72
C ILE A 231 16.94 12.49 21.16
N LYS A 232 16.99 12.70 22.47
CA LYS A 232 17.63 13.86 23.12
C LYS A 232 18.93 13.46 23.81
N ASP A 233 20.02 14.16 23.53
CA ASP A 233 21.26 14.08 24.31
C ASP A 233 21.06 14.79 25.65
N THR A 234 21.23 14.06 26.75
CA THR A 234 21.00 14.55 28.12
C THR A 234 22.08 15.50 28.63
N LEU A 235 23.21 15.64 27.93
CA LEU A 235 24.30 16.57 28.25
C LEU A 235 24.28 17.85 27.42
N SER A 236 23.98 17.77 26.11
CA SER A 236 23.88 18.97 25.26
C SER A 236 22.46 19.54 25.15
N GLY A 237 21.44 18.79 25.55
CA GLY A 237 20.03 19.17 25.46
C GLY A 237 19.45 19.13 24.04
N ILE A 238 20.26 18.80 23.03
CA ILE A 238 19.87 18.75 21.62
C ILE A 238 19.02 17.50 21.36
N THR A 239 17.91 17.67 20.64
CA THR A 239 17.06 16.57 20.14
C THR A 239 17.26 16.41 18.64
N GLU A 240 17.57 15.18 18.21
CA GLU A 240 17.55 14.78 16.79
C GLU A 240 16.37 13.83 16.53
N THR A 241 15.92 13.75 15.27
CA THR A 241 14.80 12.89 14.86
C THR A 241 15.28 11.82 13.88
N ILE A 242 15.10 10.55 14.23
CA ILE A 242 15.35 9.40 13.36
C ILE A 242 14.05 9.04 12.65
N LYS A 243 14.10 8.91 11.33
CA LYS A 243 12.95 8.43 10.53
C LYS A 243 13.05 6.93 10.34
N LEU A 244 11.96 6.22 10.61
CA LEU A 244 11.76 4.81 10.29
C LEU A 244 10.63 4.71 9.27
N THR A 245 10.91 4.13 8.10
CA THR A 245 9.92 3.95 7.03
C THR A 245 9.87 2.48 6.64
N PHE A 246 8.66 1.95 6.45
CA PHE A 246 8.41 0.55 6.09
C PHE A 246 7.11 0.43 5.28
N THR A 247 6.97 -0.66 4.53
CA THR A 247 5.86 -0.84 3.57
C THR A 247 5.19 -2.19 3.77
N THR A 248 3.87 -2.23 3.74
CA THR A 248 3.04 -3.46 3.80
C THR A 248 2.17 -3.58 2.55
N ALA A 249 1.88 -4.81 2.12
CA ALA A 249 1.01 -5.04 0.95
C ALA A 249 -0.44 -4.58 1.20
N GLU A 250 -0.93 -4.81 2.41
CA GLU A 250 -2.25 -4.43 2.91
C GLU A 250 -2.12 -3.34 3.99
N ALA A 251 -3.22 -2.67 4.33
CA ALA A 251 -3.22 -1.65 5.37
C ALA A 251 -3.13 -2.30 6.76
N ILE A 252 -2.25 -1.79 7.60
CA ILE A 252 -2.18 -2.11 9.03
C ILE A 252 -3.39 -1.47 9.71
N ASP A 253 -4.20 -2.30 10.35
CA ASP A 253 -5.50 -1.92 10.88
C ASP A 253 -5.41 -1.50 12.36
N ASN A 254 -6.50 -0.93 12.88
CA ASN A 254 -6.53 -0.33 14.22
C ASN A 254 -6.21 -1.28 15.40
N ASN A 255 -6.11 -2.59 15.19
CA ASN A 255 -5.83 -3.61 16.22
C ASN A 255 -4.43 -4.26 16.10
N ASP A 256 -3.64 -3.90 15.09
CA ASP A 256 -2.33 -4.49 14.81
C ASP A 256 -1.19 -3.80 15.57
N SER A 257 -0.04 -4.47 15.73
CA SER A 257 1.12 -3.89 16.43
C SER A 257 2.47 -4.31 15.84
N VAL A 258 3.45 -3.39 15.91
CA VAL A 258 4.82 -3.53 15.37
C VAL A 258 5.83 -3.05 16.43
N THR A 259 6.96 -3.75 16.60
CA THR A 259 7.93 -3.52 17.70
C THR A 259 9.37 -3.42 17.18
N PHE A 260 10.19 -2.53 17.77
CA PHE A 260 11.60 -2.26 17.39
C PHE A 260 12.53 -2.25 18.63
N ASN A 261 13.81 -2.65 18.48
CA ASN A 261 14.78 -2.85 19.60
C ASN A 261 16.23 -2.37 19.24
N PHE A 262 17.06 -1.97 20.23
CA PHE A 262 18.39 -1.32 20.02
C PHE A 262 19.46 -1.62 21.13
N TYR A 263 20.79 -1.61 20.84
CA TYR A 263 21.90 -2.03 21.77
C TYR A 263 23.29 -1.32 21.57
N VAL A 264 24.22 -1.26 22.58
CA VAL A 264 25.55 -0.50 22.59
C VAL A 264 26.71 -1.12 23.48
N LYS A 265 28.00 -0.65 23.44
CA LYS A 265 29.25 -1.22 24.12
C LYS A 265 30.42 -0.21 24.49
N SER A 266 31.47 -0.55 25.30
CA SER A 266 32.46 0.33 26.06
C SER A 266 34.03 0.01 26.02
N SER A 267 34.96 0.74 26.75
CA SER A 267 36.50 0.74 26.63
C SER A 267 37.42 1.20 27.87
N SER A 268 38.80 1.30 27.79
CA SER A 268 39.85 1.39 28.92
C SER A 268 41.23 2.21 28.73
N ASP A 269 42.27 2.15 29.65
CA ASP A 269 43.32 3.22 30.04
C ASP A 269 44.92 2.95 29.99
N ILE A 270 45.85 3.86 30.49
CA ILE A 270 47.36 4.07 30.16
C ILE A 270 48.38 4.58 31.30
N PHE A 271 49.76 4.54 31.13
CA PHE A 271 50.92 5.03 32.03
C PHE A 271 52.13 5.84 31.34
N LEU A 272 53.28 6.24 32.01
CA LEU A 272 54.28 7.33 31.60
C LEU A 272 55.85 7.21 31.94
N THR A 273 56.79 8.07 31.42
CA THR A 273 58.31 8.07 31.60
C THR A 273 59.08 9.45 31.38
N VAL A 274 60.42 9.62 31.60
CA VAL A 274 61.24 10.91 31.64
C VAL A 274 62.66 10.85 30.95
N LYS A 275 63.27 12.00 30.51
CA LYS A 275 64.60 12.16 29.80
C LYS A 275 65.51 13.35 30.28
N SER A 276 66.70 13.58 29.68
CA SER A 276 67.68 14.67 30.02
C SER A 276 68.04 15.70 28.90
N PRO A 277 68.59 16.90 29.22
CA PRO A 277 68.80 18.01 28.25
C PRO A 277 69.80 17.78 27.11
N LYS A 278 70.95 17.14 27.35
CA LYS A 278 71.98 16.95 26.31
C LYS A 278 71.49 15.96 25.24
N GLN A 279 70.85 14.89 25.69
CA GLN A 279 70.19 13.90 24.82
C GLN A 279 69.09 14.55 23.98
N VAL A 280 68.33 15.50 24.54
CA VAL A 280 67.35 16.29 23.79
C VAL A 280 67.99 17.09 22.64
N LEU A 281 69.14 17.75 22.86
CA LEU A 281 69.83 18.46 21.77
C LEU A 281 70.40 17.53 20.70
N GLU A 282 70.93 16.38 21.10
CA GLU A 282 71.49 15.38 20.17
C GLU A 282 70.39 14.74 19.32
N GLU A 283 69.26 14.33 19.93
CA GLU A 283 68.07 13.85 19.22
C GLU A 283 67.52 14.91 18.24
N ILE A 284 67.56 16.20 18.58
CA ILE A 284 67.09 17.28 17.71
C ILE A 284 68.09 17.56 16.58
N ARG A 285 69.41 17.59 16.82
CA ARG A 285 70.43 17.76 15.75
C ARG A 285 70.27 16.66 14.69
N ASP A 286 70.20 15.41 15.13
CA ASP A 286 70.14 14.25 14.22
C ASP A 286 68.83 14.25 13.41
N SER A 287 67.78 14.89 13.93
CA SER A 287 66.51 15.14 13.23
C SER A 287 66.52 16.36 12.30
N VAL A 288 67.54 17.23 12.38
CA VAL A 288 67.75 18.38 11.48
C VAL A 288 68.69 18.01 10.33
N GLU A 289 69.75 17.24 10.60
CA GLU A 289 70.74 16.84 9.59
C GLU A 289 70.27 15.68 8.69
N ASN A 290 69.21 14.96 9.07
CA ASN A 290 68.66 13.84 8.32
C ASN A 290 67.38 14.23 7.52
N PRO A 291 67.49 14.56 6.22
CA PRO A 291 66.35 15.00 5.40
C PRO A 291 65.32 13.89 5.10
N ALA A 292 65.52 12.65 5.57
CA ALA A 292 64.51 11.59 5.45
C ALA A 292 63.31 11.77 6.41
N PHE A 293 63.41 12.66 7.40
CA PHE A 293 62.35 12.97 8.37
C PHE A 293 61.78 14.39 8.17
N GLU A 294 61.10 14.58 7.04
CA GLU A 294 60.51 15.86 6.59
C GLU A 294 59.25 16.27 7.39
N THR A 295 59.36 16.47 8.72
CA THR A 295 58.18 16.73 9.57
C THR A 295 58.28 17.91 10.55
N ASP A 296 59.44 18.18 11.19
CA ASP A 296 59.47 19.06 12.37
C ASP A 296 60.37 20.30 12.33
N PHE A 297 61.38 20.42 11.46
CA PHE A 297 62.35 21.54 11.51
C PHE A 297 62.44 22.39 10.25
N ILE A 298 62.20 21.79 9.08
CA ILE A 298 62.04 22.47 7.80
C ILE A 298 60.71 22.02 7.21
N LYS A 299 59.99 22.96 6.59
CA LYS A 299 58.77 22.69 5.82
C LYS A 299 58.94 23.21 4.41
N VAL A 300 59.21 22.30 3.48
CA VAL A 300 59.03 22.54 2.05
C VAL A 300 57.58 22.22 1.66
N ALA A 301 57.16 22.65 0.46
CA ALA A 301 55.91 22.16 -0.13
C ALA A 301 56.14 20.74 -0.70
N PRO A 302 55.12 19.87 -0.78
CA PRO A 302 55.28 18.49 -1.29
C PRO A 302 55.80 18.36 -2.73
N ASP A 303 55.87 19.46 -3.48
CA ASP A 303 56.40 19.55 -4.84
C ASP A 303 57.67 20.43 -4.94
N ASN A 304 58.35 20.69 -3.82
CA ASN A 304 59.54 21.54 -3.71
C ASN A 304 60.59 20.79 -2.88
N LEU A 305 61.72 20.41 -3.46
CA LEU A 305 62.76 19.65 -2.74
C LEU A 305 63.84 20.60 -2.23
N ILE A 306 64.51 20.25 -1.12
CA ILE A 306 65.63 21.07 -0.62
C ILE A 306 66.80 21.10 -1.63
N SER A 307 66.98 20.05 -2.43
CA SER A 307 67.91 19.98 -3.56
C SER A 307 67.34 20.50 -4.89
N TYR A 308 66.14 21.10 -4.90
CA TYR A 308 65.50 21.68 -6.08
C TYR A 308 64.41 22.71 -5.67
N LEU A 309 64.86 23.82 -5.08
CA LEU A 309 63.98 24.88 -4.56
C LEU A 309 63.49 25.80 -5.69
N THR A 310 62.18 25.77 -5.91
CA THR A 310 61.43 26.65 -6.81
C THR A 310 60.50 27.61 -6.04
N LYS A 311 60.26 27.35 -4.75
CA LYS A 311 59.27 28.05 -3.91
C LYS A 311 59.80 28.33 -2.50
N SER A 312 59.16 29.29 -1.83
CA SER A 312 59.34 29.59 -0.41
C SER A 312 59.15 28.35 0.47
N PHE A 313 59.94 28.28 1.54
CA PHE A 313 59.94 27.19 2.52
C PHE A 313 60.06 27.77 3.93
N GLN A 314 59.70 27.01 4.97
CA GLN A 314 59.76 27.49 6.35
C GLN A 314 60.87 26.81 7.15
N LEU A 315 61.53 27.58 8.01
CA LEU A 315 62.55 27.13 8.95
C LEU A 315 62.04 27.36 10.38
N ARG A 316 62.20 26.36 11.25
CA ARG A 316 61.77 26.44 12.66
C ARG A 316 62.80 27.19 13.51
N THR A 317 62.33 28.00 14.44
CA THR A 317 63.15 28.84 15.33
C THR A 317 63.07 28.40 16.80
N GLU A 318 61.99 27.71 17.19
CA GLU A 318 61.75 27.20 18.53
C GLU A 318 61.09 25.82 18.49
N TYR A 319 61.64 24.87 19.22
CA TYR A 319 61.12 23.52 19.44
C TYR A 319 60.85 23.29 20.94
N THR A 320 59.71 22.69 21.27
CA THR A 320 59.31 22.41 22.66
C THR A 320 59.27 20.91 22.88
N THR A 321 59.94 20.40 23.92
CA THR A 321 59.95 18.97 24.24
C THR A 321 58.90 18.60 25.28
N TYR A 322 58.72 17.29 25.50
CA TYR A 322 58.07 16.79 26.71
C TYR A 322 58.66 17.45 27.95
N GLY A 323 57.80 17.92 28.86
CA GLY A 323 58.19 18.71 30.03
C GLY A 323 58.26 20.24 29.81
N ASN A 324 57.84 20.76 28.65
CA ASN A 324 57.81 22.19 28.29
C ASN A 324 59.18 22.89 28.17
N ALA A 325 60.30 22.16 28.21
CA ALA A 325 61.61 22.72 27.91
C ALA A 325 61.71 23.15 26.44
N LYS A 326 62.53 24.18 26.17
CA LYS A 326 62.64 24.83 24.86
C LYS A 326 64.03 24.73 24.27
N VAL A 327 64.11 24.52 22.96
CA VAL A 327 65.32 24.57 22.15
C VAL A 327 65.12 25.60 21.04
N PHE A 328 66.04 26.56 20.94
CA PHE A 328 66.03 27.59 19.91
C PHE A 328 66.98 27.21 18.77
N LEU A 329 66.60 27.56 17.53
CA LEU A 329 67.34 27.28 16.30
C LEU A 329 67.59 28.59 15.52
N GLN A 330 68.85 28.90 15.22
CA GLN A 330 69.24 30.09 14.45
C GLN A 330 69.89 29.69 13.12
N TRP A 331 69.27 30.10 12.01
CA TRP A 331 69.62 29.64 10.65
C TRP A 331 70.47 30.62 9.85
N SER A 332 71.37 30.10 9.01
CA SER A 332 72.14 30.83 8.00
C SER A 332 72.30 30.03 6.69
N TRP A 333 72.68 30.73 5.62
CA TRP A 333 72.87 30.20 4.26
C TRP A 333 74.28 30.51 3.75
N VAL A 334 74.89 29.58 3.02
CA VAL A 334 76.19 29.75 2.35
C VAL A 334 76.12 29.12 0.95
N ALA A 335 76.45 29.87 -0.10
CA ALA A 335 76.58 29.33 -1.46
C ALA A 335 77.86 28.50 -1.61
N ASP A 336 77.83 27.47 -2.47
CA ASP A 336 79.02 26.62 -2.73
C ASP A 336 80.04 27.32 -3.65
N ASP A 337 79.57 28.17 -4.57
CA ASP A 337 80.37 29.19 -5.25
C ASP A 337 79.86 30.58 -4.82
N PRO A 338 80.69 31.41 -4.15
CA PRO A 338 80.26 32.72 -3.68
C PRO A 338 80.24 33.81 -4.76
N THR A 339 80.82 33.61 -5.94
CA THR A 339 81.12 34.68 -6.90
C THR A 339 79.98 35.02 -7.86
N GLY A 340 79.19 34.02 -8.26
CA GLY A 340 78.15 34.16 -9.28
C GLY A 340 78.70 34.46 -10.68
N HIS A 341 77.89 34.23 -11.72
CA HIS A 341 78.35 34.52 -13.09
C HIS A 341 78.37 36.03 -13.40
N ASP A 342 77.66 36.84 -12.60
CA ASP A 342 77.54 38.30 -12.71
C ASP A 342 78.34 39.09 -11.66
N GLY A 343 79.21 38.42 -10.87
CA GLY A 343 80.16 39.05 -9.97
C GLY A 343 79.57 39.67 -8.70
N LYS A 344 78.45 39.13 -8.19
CA LYS A 344 77.83 39.52 -6.92
C LYS A 344 77.71 38.32 -5.99
N ASN A 345 77.87 38.55 -4.68
CA ASN A 345 77.68 37.54 -3.64
C ASN A 345 76.34 36.81 -3.83
N ALA A 346 76.38 35.51 -4.08
CA ALA A 346 75.22 34.70 -4.49
C ALA A 346 74.19 34.45 -3.36
N THR A 347 73.40 35.46 -3.01
CA THR A 347 72.34 35.42 -1.97
C THR A 347 71.04 34.76 -2.46
N ALA A 348 71.16 33.61 -3.12
CA ALA A 348 70.04 32.84 -3.69
C ALA A 348 68.97 32.38 -2.67
N ILE A 349 69.22 32.53 -1.37
CA ILE A 349 68.24 32.31 -0.30
C ILE A 349 68.30 33.48 0.69
N LYS A 350 67.17 34.19 0.86
CA LYS A 350 67.04 35.33 1.79
C LYS A 350 66.37 34.89 3.09
N ILE A 351 67.18 34.55 4.10
CA ILE A 351 66.70 34.23 5.45
C ILE A 351 66.37 35.55 6.20
N PRO A 352 65.13 35.75 6.66
CA PRO A 352 64.77 36.96 7.41
C PRO A 352 65.33 36.95 8.83
N PRO A 353 65.36 38.11 9.53
CA PRO A 353 65.72 38.18 10.95
C PRO A 353 64.90 37.21 11.80
N GLN A 354 65.55 36.52 12.73
CA GLN A 354 64.89 35.60 13.66
C GLN A 354 63.96 36.39 14.60
N THR A 355 62.70 35.98 14.71
CA THR A 355 61.68 36.66 15.54
C THR A 355 61.12 35.74 16.63
N THR A 356 60.19 36.24 17.44
CA THR A 356 59.42 35.44 18.42
C THR A 356 58.46 34.43 17.79
N SER A 357 58.28 34.42 16.46
CA SER A 357 57.53 33.38 15.76
C SER A 357 58.32 32.07 15.74
N GLN A 358 57.70 30.95 16.14
CA GLN A 358 58.31 29.61 16.13
C GLN A 358 58.74 29.12 14.74
N TRP A 359 58.26 29.76 13.67
CA TRP A 359 58.64 29.49 12.28
C TRP A 359 58.86 30.81 11.53
N ILE A 360 59.89 30.84 10.68
CA ILE A 360 60.12 31.91 9.70
C ILE A 360 59.96 31.37 8.28
N THR A 361 59.33 32.15 7.39
CA THR A 361 59.24 31.82 5.96
C THR A 361 60.45 32.43 5.25
N THR A 362 61.21 31.58 4.57
CA THR A 362 62.39 31.93 3.77
C THR A 362 62.02 31.86 2.29
N ILE A 363 62.51 32.81 1.50
CA ILE A 363 62.17 32.95 0.07
C ILE A 363 63.46 32.76 -0.76
N PRO A 364 63.48 31.83 -1.73
CA PRO A 364 64.55 31.78 -2.74
C PRO A 364 64.57 33.06 -3.58
N ASP A 365 65.76 33.48 -4.01
CA ASP A 365 65.98 34.66 -4.86
C ASP A 365 66.51 34.21 -6.23
N PRO A 366 65.63 33.64 -7.09
CA PRO A 366 66.05 32.92 -8.29
C PRO A 366 66.62 33.86 -9.34
N GLN A 367 67.81 33.51 -9.82
CA GLN A 367 68.45 34.16 -10.97
C GLN A 367 67.90 33.54 -12.27
N ASP A 368 68.46 33.86 -13.44
CA ASP A 368 68.05 33.20 -14.69
C ASP A 368 68.50 31.73 -14.73
N ASN A 369 69.65 31.43 -14.12
CA ASN A 369 70.25 30.10 -13.99
C ASN A 369 70.17 29.56 -12.55
N ASN A 370 70.44 28.27 -12.38
CA ASN A 370 70.34 27.56 -11.10
C ASN A 370 71.59 27.78 -10.20
N VAL A 371 71.43 27.78 -8.88
CA VAL A 371 72.50 28.10 -7.88
C VAL A 371 72.53 27.08 -6.74
N LYS A 372 73.72 26.68 -6.25
CA LYS A 372 73.92 25.65 -5.20
C LYS A 372 74.54 26.19 -3.90
N GLY A 373 74.21 25.59 -2.75
CA GLY A 373 74.81 25.89 -1.44
C GLY A 373 74.38 24.97 -0.29
N ARG A 374 74.50 25.47 0.94
CA ARG A 374 74.33 24.75 2.22
C ARG A 374 73.57 25.59 3.27
N LEU A 375 72.68 24.94 4.03
CA LEU A 375 71.96 25.54 5.17
C LEU A 375 72.61 25.10 6.49
N ILE A 376 72.67 26.01 7.47
CA ILE A 376 73.27 25.75 8.79
C ILE A 376 72.31 26.22 9.88
N ALA A 377 72.10 25.40 10.91
CA ALA A 377 71.33 25.74 12.11
C ALA A 377 72.21 25.69 13.37
N ASN A 378 72.04 26.66 14.26
CA ASN A 378 72.70 26.71 15.58
C ASN A 378 71.62 26.46 16.65
N LEU A 379 71.80 25.42 17.47
CA LEU A 379 70.83 24.93 18.44
C LEU A 379 71.26 25.28 19.87
N VAL A 380 70.34 25.80 20.69
CA VAL A 380 70.58 26.18 22.09
C VAL A 380 69.42 25.72 22.98
N TYR A 381 69.72 25.01 24.08
CA TYR A 381 68.72 24.55 25.05
C TYR A 381 68.51 25.58 26.18
N ASN A 382 67.26 25.89 26.51
CA ASN A 382 66.92 26.78 27.64
C ASN A 382 65.87 26.13 28.59
N ASN A 383 66.11 26.29 29.89
CA ASN A 383 65.26 25.80 30.99
C ASN A 383 64.72 26.94 31.90
N LYS A 384 64.89 28.22 31.51
CA LYS A 384 64.40 29.38 32.26
C LYS A 384 63.79 30.44 31.35
N ASP A 385 62.50 30.69 31.60
CA ASP A 385 61.65 31.77 31.09
C ASP A 385 61.49 31.93 29.56
N SER A 386 60.27 32.31 29.16
CA SER A 386 59.80 32.21 27.78
C SER A 386 60.14 33.42 26.90
N ARG A 387 61.42 33.77 26.81
CA ARG A 387 61.94 34.73 25.80
C ARG A 387 63.04 34.11 24.93
N PRO A 388 63.01 34.30 23.60
CA PRO A 388 64.18 34.04 22.77
C PRO A 388 65.26 35.11 23.01
N PRO A 389 66.56 34.80 22.83
CA PRO A 389 67.64 35.77 22.96
C PRO A 389 67.55 36.82 21.86
N THR A 390 67.53 38.10 22.25
CA THR A 390 67.63 39.24 21.35
C THR A 390 69.07 39.40 20.83
N SER A 391 69.25 39.98 19.63
CA SER A 391 70.57 40.10 18.99
C SER A 391 71.53 40.98 19.80
N GLY A 392 72.37 40.33 20.60
CA GLY A 392 73.25 40.94 21.60
C GLY A 392 73.39 40.07 22.86
N ASP A 393 72.31 39.38 23.24
CA ASP A 393 72.28 38.44 24.38
C ASP A 393 72.87 37.08 23.98
N TYR A 394 74.19 37.03 23.82
CA TYR A 394 74.90 35.77 23.61
C TYR A 394 74.84 34.89 24.86
N PRO A 395 74.47 33.60 24.76
CA PRO A 395 74.46 32.69 25.91
C PRO A 395 75.88 32.49 26.46
N GLY A 396 75.98 32.45 27.79
CA GLY A 396 77.25 32.32 28.49
C GLY A 396 77.95 30.97 28.24
N PRO A 397 79.18 30.79 28.75
CA PRO A 397 79.95 29.56 28.57
C PRO A 397 79.36 28.32 29.27
N SER A 398 78.20 28.43 29.92
CA SER A 398 77.52 27.38 30.69
C SER A 398 76.44 26.61 29.92
N ASP A 399 75.91 27.14 28.82
CA ASP A 399 74.68 26.63 28.21
C ASP A 399 74.96 25.60 27.10
N PRO A 400 74.28 24.42 27.09
CA PRO A 400 74.44 23.43 26.04
C PRO A 400 74.00 23.97 24.67
N LYS A 401 74.91 23.87 23.69
CA LYS A 401 74.70 24.29 22.30
C LYS A 401 75.41 23.39 21.31
N ILE A 402 74.85 23.22 20.11
CA ILE A 402 75.37 22.36 19.03
C ILE A 402 74.96 22.94 17.66
N GLN A 403 75.64 22.55 16.59
CA GLN A 403 75.29 22.92 15.21
C GLN A 403 74.71 21.72 14.46
N ALA A 404 73.89 22.03 13.44
CA ALA A 404 73.40 21.08 12.44
C ALA A 404 73.61 21.67 11.04
N VAL A 405 74.07 20.86 10.08
CA VAL A 405 74.36 21.29 8.70
C VAL A 405 73.60 20.44 7.68
N ILE A 406 73.06 21.08 6.65
CA ILE A 406 72.37 20.41 5.52
C ILE A 406 73.13 20.73 4.23
N GLU A 407 73.63 19.69 3.57
CA GLU A 407 74.45 19.82 2.37
C GLU A 407 73.67 19.68 1.05
N SER A 408 74.16 20.37 0.01
CA SER A 408 73.66 20.30 -1.38
C SER A 408 72.19 20.73 -1.60
N VAL A 409 71.89 21.96 -1.19
CA VAL A 409 70.67 22.70 -1.53
C VAL A 409 70.83 23.42 -2.88
N VAL A 410 69.79 23.47 -3.71
CA VAL A 410 69.81 24.13 -5.04
C VAL A 410 68.58 25.01 -5.24
N VAL A 411 68.73 26.16 -5.90
CA VAL A 411 67.65 27.11 -6.29
C VAL A 411 67.56 27.21 -7.82
N ILE A 412 66.35 27.32 -8.37
CA ILE A 412 66.05 27.15 -9.81
C ILE A 412 65.60 28.45 -10.49
N GLY A 413 66.00 28.66 -11.75
CA GLY A 413 65.90 29.94 -12.44
C GLY A 413 64.66 30.23 -13.33
N ASN A 414 64.62 31.43 -13.90
CA ASN A 414 63.42 32.08 -14.44
C ASN A 414 62.98 31.72 -15.89
N GLY A 415 63.33 30.55 -16.43
CA GLY A 415 63.10 30.14 -17.84
C GLY A 415 61.65 30.15 -18.40
N ILE A 416 61.48 29.86 -19.70
CA ILE A 416 60.21 29.92 -20.44
C ILE A 416 59.49 28.57 -20.41
N LEU A 417 58.19 28.57 -20.04
CA LEU A 417 57.39 27.35 -19.93
C LEU A 417 56.96 26.75 -21.30
N PRO A 418 56.77 25.42 -21.37
CA PRO A 418 56.10 24.73 -22.47
C PRO A 418 54.68 25.24 -22.71
N THR A 419 54.14 25.11 -23.92
CA THR A 419 52.76 25.52 -24.27
C THR A 419 52.09 24.57 -25.28
N VAL A 420 50.76 24.63 -25.40
CA VAL A 420 49.96 23.78 -26.32
C VAL A 420 48.99 24.64 -27.11
N THR A 421 48.78 24.32 -28.39
CA THR A 421 47.80 24.97 -29.27
C THR A 421 46.92 23.91 -29.94
N VAL A 422 45.59 24.05 -29.86
CA VAL A 422 44.61 23.12 -30.44
C VAL A 422 43.69 23.88 -31.39
N LYS A 423 43.56 23.45 -32.65
CA LYS A 423 42.80 24.14 -33.71
C LYS A 423 43.13 25.66 -33.74
N GLY A 424 44.42 26.01 -33.70
CA GLY A 424 44.92 27.39 -33.65
C GLY A 424 44.72 28.14 -32.33
N THR A 425 44.02 27.56 -31.35
CA THR A 425 43.73 28.18 -30.05
C THR A 425 44.77 27.77 -29.01
N LYS A 426 45.59 28.72 -28.55
CA LYS A 426 46.61 28.48 -27.53
C LYS A 426 45.96 28.24 -26.17
N LEU A 427 46.27 27.11 -25.54
CA LEU A 427 45.67 26.70 -24.27
C LEU A 427 46.22 27.52 -23.09
N ALA A 428 45.34 27.95 -22.21
CA ALA A 428 45.70 28.59 -20.95
C ALA A 428 45.92 27.52 -19.87
N ASN A 429 46.99 27.66 -19.08
CA ASN A 429 47.25 26.77 -17.95
C ASN A 429 46.09 26.84 -16.94
N ASN A 430 45.68 25.69 -16.39
CA ASN A 430 44.49 25.51 -15.54
C ASN A 430 43.13 25.82 -16.19
N LYS A 431 43.00 25.84 -17.53
CA LYS A 431 41.70 25.82 -18.22
C LYS A 431 41.57 24.62 -19.14
N THR A 432 40.38 24.01 -19.14
CA THR A 432 40.01 22.88 -20.00
C THR A 432 38.93 23.32 -21.00
N PRO A 433 39.30 23.93 -22.14
CA PRO A 433 38.33 24.20 -23.21
C PRO A 433 37.83 22.89 -23.83
N SER A 434 36.71 22.96 -24.54
CA SER A 434 36.09 21.83 -25.23
C SER A 434 36.10 22.06 -26.74
N PHE A 435 36.43 21.03 -27.50
CA PHE A 435 36.38 21.03 -28.96
C PHE A 435 35.47 19.88 -29.43
N THR A 436 34.63 20.13 -30.45
CA THR A 436 33.75 19.13 -31.04
C THR A 436 34.28 18.66 -32.39
N MET A 437 34.15 17.36 -32.65
CA MET A 437 34.55 16.66 -33.87
C MET A 437 33.46 15.66 -34.31
N ASP A 438 33.52 15.21 -35.55
CA ASP A 438 32.59 14.22 -36.11
C ASP A 438 33.33 12.91 -36.45
N VAL A 439 32.74 11.75 -36.11
CA VAL A 439 33.24 10.44 -36.58
C VAL A 439 33.23 10.37 -38.11
N ASN A 440 32.31 11.07 -38.77
CA ASN A 440 32.07 10.98 -40.20
C ASN A 440 33.11 11.75 -41.05
N ASP A 441 33.80 11.02 -41.94
CA ASP A 441 34.71 11.59 -42.94
C ASP A 441 33.97 12.10 -44.20
N ARG A 442 32.69 11.76 -44.37
CA ARG A 442 31.90 11.97 -45.59
C ARG A 442 30.88 13.09 -45.45
N VAL A 443 30.73 13.88 -46.51
CA VAL A 443 29.58 14.77 -46.66
C VAL A 443 28.42 13.97 -47.27
N ALA A 444 27.29 13.88 -46.55
CA ALA A 444 26.05 13.34 -47.11
C ALA A 444 25.47 14.36 -48.11
N PRO A 445 24.97 13.95 -49.30
CA PRO A 445 24.64 14.91 -50.36
C PRO A 445 23.57 15.96 -50.02
N ASP A 446 22.43 15.57 -49.43
CA ASP A 446 21.19 16.37 -49.56
C ASP A 446 20.49 16.85 -48.27
N GLU A 447 20.64 16.22 -47.09
CA GLU A 447 19.81 16.59 -45.90
C GLU A 447 20.55 16.94 -44.60
N ASN A 448 21.87 16.74 -44.47
CA ASN A 448 22.64 17.34 -43.37
C ASN A 448 24.12 17.59 -43.74
N PRO A 449 24.58 18.84 -43.90
CA PRO A 449 25.99 19.13 -44.14
C PRO A 449 26.81 18.85 -42.87
N ARG A 450 28.02 18.34 -43.06
CA ARG A 450 28.98 18.01 -41.99
C ARG A 450 29.13 19.17 -40.99
N GLN A 451 28.77 18.95 -39.73
CA GLN A 451 28.71 20.01 -38.72
C GLN A 451 30.06 20.31 -38.06
N PHE A 452 30.95 19.31 -37.93
CA PHE A 452 32.25 19.43 -37.28
C PHE A 452 33.36 18.70 -38.05
N ASP A 453 34.63 19.02 -37.75
CA ASP A 453 35.77 18.39 -38.43
C ASP A 453 36.04 16.98 -37.91
N HIS A 454 36.47 16.07 -38.79
CA HIS A 454 36.97 14.74 -38.43
C HIS A 454 38.44 14.76 -37.98
N GLU A 455 39.19 15.83 -38.33
CA GLU A 455 40.59 16.02 -37.97
C GLU A 455 40.86 17.44 -37.46
N ILE A 456 41.65 17.59 -36.41
CA ILE A 456 42.10 18.89 -35.88
C ILE A 456 43.59 18.90 -35.52
N ASN A 457 44.25 20.05 -35.71
CA ASN A 457 45.68 20.21 -35.43
C ASN A 457 45.98 20.41 -33.94
N LEU A 458 47.06 19.78 -33.46
CA LEU A 458 47.62 19.87 -32.12
C LEU A 458 49.13 20.18 -32.18
N GLU A 459 49.50 21.37 -31.76
CA GLU A 459 50.89 21.85 -31.67
C GLU A 459 51.37 21.78 -30.22
N LEU A 460 52.57 21.23 -30.01
CA LEU A 460 53.19 20.98 -28.71
C LEU A 460 54.55 21.67 -28.66
N ASN A 461 54.66 22.71 -27.84
CA ASN A 461 55.85 23.55 -27.73
C ASN A 461 56.54 23.35 -26.36
N PHE A 462 57.86 23.16 -26.35
CA PHE A 462 58.59 22.59 -25.20
C PHE A 462 59.24 23.61 -24.25
N GLY A 463 59.08 24.92 -24.47
CA GLY A 463 59.67 25.96 -23.62
C GLY A 463 61.15 26.20 -23.94
N ALA A 464 61.86 26.89 -23.02
CA ALA A 464 63.28 27.23 -23.20
C ALA A 464 64.00 27.56 -21.88
N SER A 465 65.33 27.42 -21.89
CA SER A 465 66.24 27.69 -20.76
C SER A 465 65.85 26.89 -19.51
N SER A 466 65.93 27.47 -18.32
CA SER A 466 65.68 26.81 -17.01
C SER A 466 64.26 26.25 -16.77
N LYS A 467 63.41 26.22 -17.80
CA LYS A 467 62.09 25.56 -17.83
C LYS A 467 61.79 24.85 -19.17
N GLU A 468 62.83 24.48 -19.93
CA GLU A 468 62.72 23.64 -21.13
C GLU A 468 62.33 22.20 -20.74
N ALA A 469 61.35 21.62 -21.41
CA ALA A 469 60.94 20.23 -21.19
C ALA A 469 61.75 19.25 -22.04
N GLN A 470 62.15 18.14 -21.43
CA GLN A 470 62.84 17.03 -22.09
C GLN A 470 61.88 16.17 -22.93
N TYR A 471 60.64 16.01 -22.47
CA TYR A 471 59.58 15.32 -23.21
C TYR A 471 58.18 15.76 -22.76
N VAL A 472 57.17 15.42 -23.56
CA VAL A 472 55.76 15.53 -23.22
C VAL A 472 55.11 14.15 -23.29
N ILE A 473 54.19 13.87 -22.38
CA ILE A 473 53.29 12.71 -22.46
C ILE A 473 51.88 13.25 -22.75
N LEU A 474 51.24 12.70 -23.78
CA LEU A 474 49.80 12.91 -23.98
C LEU A 474 49.06 11.71 -23.42
N SER A 475 48.09 11.97 -22.55
CA SER A 475 47.14 10.97 -22.04
C SER A 475 45.73 11.30 -22.53
N SER A 476 44.88 10.27 -22.57
CA SER A 476 43.47 10.34 -22.99
C SER A 476 42.65 9.51 -22.02
N THR A 477 41.52 10.03 -21.53
CA THR A 477 40.62 9.26 -20.65
C THR A 477 39.81 8.21 -21.42
N ASN A 478 39.75 8.32 -22.75
CA ASN A 478 39.18 7.30 -23.64
C ASN A 478 39.92 7.29 -25.00
N PRO A 479 40.92 6.41 -25.20
CA PRO A 479 41.72 6.35 -26.44
C PRO A 479 40.99 5.73 -27.65
N GLU A 480 39.76 5.24 -27.47
CA GLU A 480 38.92 4.77 -28.57
C GLU A 480 38.12 5.89 -29.24
N VAL A 481 37.96 7.05 -28.58
CA VAL A 481 37.22 8.21 -29.11
C VAL A 481 37.99 8.93 -30.22
N ALA A 482 39.30 9.12 -30.06
CA ALA A 482 40.16 9.75 -31.06
C ALA A 482 41.61 9.24 -30.96
N SER A 483 42.32 9.22 -32.09
CA SER A 483 43.76 8.95 -32.19
C SER A 483 44.57 10.21 -32.43
N ILE A 484 45.85 10.20 -32.08
CA ILE A 484 46.80 11.27 -32.42
C ILE A 484 47.89 10.69 -33.32
N SER A 485 48.31 11.44 -34.32
CA SER A 485 49.51 11.14 -35.12
C SER A 485 50.43 12.35 -35.18
N THR A 486 51.72 12.16 -34.93
CA THR A 486 52.74 13.20 -35.04
C THR A 486 53.10 13.44 -36.51
N VAL A 487 53.26 14.70 -36.90
CA VAL A 487 53.65 15.12 -38.25
C VAL A 487 55.18 15.20 -38.33
N LEU A 488 55.76 14.49 -39.29
CA LEU A 488 57.19 14.47 -39.57
C LEU A 488 57.62 15.64 -40.48
N SER A 489 58.92 15.88 -40.56
CA SER A 489 59.52 16.94 -41.39
C SER A 489 59.34 16.76 -42.91
N ASP A 490 58.93 15.58 -43.37
CA ASP A 490 58.57 15.29 -44.76
C ASP A 490 57.05 15.39 -45.03
N GLY A 491 56.27 15.83 -44.03
CA GLY A 491 54.81 15.97 -44.10
C GLY A 491 54.02 14.68 -43.88
N LYS A 492 54.67 13.51 -43.69
CA LYS A 492 53.97 12.27 -43.32
C LYS A 492 53.56 12.29 -41.84
N THR A 493 52.59 11.43 -41.51
CA THR A 493 52.15 11.21 -40.13
C THR A 493 52.62 9.85 -39.59
N THR A 494 52.96 9.81 -38.30
CA THR A 494 53.23 8.58 -37.54
C THR A 494 52.29 8.48 -36.34
N PRO A 495 51.52 7.39 -36.16
CA PRO A 495 50.63 7.22 -35.03
C PRO A 495 51.34 7.34 -33.68
N TYR A 496 50.75 8.07 -32.75
CA TYR A 496 51.21 8.20 -31.37
C TYR A 496 50.31 7.41 -30.42
N THR A 497 50.91 6.57 -29.59
CA THR A 497 50.22 5.82 -28.53
C THR A 497 50.18 6.63 -27.24
N PHE A 498 48.97 6.91 -26.73
CA PHE A 498 48.78 7.61 -25.45
C PHE A 498 49.57 6.97 -24.31
N GLY A 499 50.25 7.82 -23.52
CA GLY A 499 51.16 7.41 -22.45
C GLY A 499 52.64 7.34 -22.85
N ASN A 500 52.97 7.25 -24.13
CA ASN A 500 54.37 7.27 -24.58
C ASN A 500 54.99 8.68 -24.47
N GLN A 501 56.32 8.75 -24.41
CA GLN A 501 57.05 10.01 -24.38
C GLN A 501 57.28 10.54 -25.80
N LEU A 502 56.87 11.77 -26.08
CA LEU A 502 57.32 12.56 -27.24
C LEU A 502 58.50 13.42 -26.79
N ALA A 503 59.71 13.05 -27.22
CA ALA A 503 60.95 13.70 -26.81
C ALA A 503 61.19 15.06 -27.51
N ASN A 504 61.77 16.00 -26.77
CA ASN A 504 62.34 17.22 -27.32
C ASN A 504 63.66 16.89 -28.03
N GLY A 505 63.67 16.97 -29.36
CA GLY A 505 64.85 16.68 -30.19
C GLY A 505 65.99 17.70 -30.09
N ALA A 506 65.77 18.84 -29.44
CA ALA A 506 66.71 19.93 -29.27
C ALA A 506 67.01 20.28 -27.79
N TYR A 507 66.63 19.41 -26.84
CA TYR A 507 66.78 19.63 -25.40
C TYR A 507 68.20 20.06 -25.02
N LEU A 508 68.32 21.16 -24.26
CA LEU A 508 69.56 21.84 -23.85
C LEU A 508 70.40 22.45 -24.99
N GLN A 509 69.90 22.50 -26.23
CA GLN A 509 70.54 23.22 -27.34
C GLN A 509 70.11 24.70 -27.42
N GLY A 510 69.33 25.18 -26.45
CA GLY A 510 69.01 26.60 -26.28
C GLY A 510 67.97 27.18 -27.25
N GLY A 511 67.23 26.31 -27.96
CA GLY A 511 66.19 26.70 -28.92
C GLY A 511 64.78 26.32 -28.45
N ASN A 512 63.78 27.07 -28.89
CA ASN A 512 62.38 26.80 -28.56
C ASN A 512 61.81 25.72 -29.50
N TYR A 513 61.71 24.46 -29.04
CA TYR A 513 61.32 23.31 -29.86
C TYR A 513 59.79 23.11 -29.92
N THR A 514 59.27 22.63 -31.07
CA THR A 514 57.84 22.42 -31.30
C THR A 514 57.58 21.16 -32.16
N ILE A 515 56.58 20.36 -31.79
CA ILE A 515 56.08 19.20 -32.54
C ILE A 515 54.64 19.47 -32.98
N ASN A 516 54.35 19.24 -34.26
CA ASN A 516 52.98 19.27 -34.81
C ASN A 516 52.37 17.86 -34.85
N ASN A 517 51.07 17.78 -34.61
CA ASN A 517 50.31 16.54 -34.58
C ASN A 517 48.90 16.78 -35.15
N ILE A 518 48.27 15.71 -35.63
CA ILE A 518 46.86 15.68 -36.04
C ILE A 518 46.10 14.78 -35.06
N ILE A 519 44.94 15.22 -34.61
CA ILE A 519 43.96 14.43 -33.86
C ILE A 519 42.87 14.00 -34.84
N THR A 520 42.59 12.71 -34.95
CA THR A 520 41.60 12.11 -35.86
C THR A 520 40.51 11.44 -35.04
N ALA A 521 39.22 11.69 -35.35
CA ALA A 521 38.10 11.06 -34.67
C ALA A 521 38.00 9.56 -35.01
N LYS A 522 37.69 8.73 -34.01
CA LYS A 522 37.59 7.26 -34.14
C LYS A 522 36.21 6.71 -33.81
N SER A 523 35.58 7.19 -32.73
CA SER A 523 34.26 6.71 -32.29
C SER A 523 33.54 7.72 -31.42
N ARG A 524 32.21 7.63 -31.37
CA ARG A 524 31.35 8.54 -30.62
C ARG A 524 31.64 8.47 -29.12
N GLY A 525 31.93 9.61 -28.51
CA GLY A 525 32.13 9.74 -27.08
C GLY A 525 32.92 10.97 -26.69
N ASN A 526 33.21 11.09 -25.40
CA ASN A 526 34.01 12.18 -24.85
C ASN A 526 35.37 11.65 -24.37
N THR A 527 36.44 12.40 -24.61
CA THR A 527 37.73 12.17 -23.95
C THR A 527 38.37 13.48 -23.48
N LEU A 528 38.97 13.46 -22.29
CA LEU A 528 39.87 14.51 -21.82
C LEU A 528 41.27 14.14 -22.30
N ILE A 529 41.81 14.92 -23.24
CA ILE A 529 43.22 14.82 -23.65
C ILE A 529 44.04 15.74 -22.74
N THR A 530 45.15 15.23 -22.23
CA THR A 530 46.03 15.93 -21.28
C THR A 530 47.49 15.79 -21.69
N ALA A 531 48.15 16.93 -21.90
CA ALA A 531 49.57 17.04 -22.18
C ALA A 531 50.34 17.42 -20.90
N GLU A 532 51.24 16.54 -20.46
CA GLU A 532 52.10 16.74 -19.29
C GLU A 532 53.57 16.81 -19.74
N TYR A 533 54.16 17.98 -19.56
CA TYR A 533 55.55 18.27 -19.93
C TYR A 533 56.49 18.02 -18.77
N TYR A 534 57.53 17.24 -19.00
CA TYR A 534 58.46 16.81 -17.98
C TYR A 534 59.90 17.21 -18.30
N ASP A 535 60.61 17.53 -17.23
CA ASP A 535 62.07 17.51 -17.15
C ASP A 535 62.52 16.36 -16.23
N VAL A 536 63.80 15.99 -16.24
CA VAL A 536 64.36 14.90 -15.41
C VAL A 536 65.56 15.41 -14.63
N LEU A 537 65.52 15.24 -13.31
CA LEU A 537 66.57 15.67 -12.40
C LEU A 537 67.91 15.01 -12.76
N PRO A 538 68.95 15.78 -13.15
CA PRO A 538 70.21 15.23 -13.67
C PRO A 538 70.83 14.16 -12.75
N GLY A 539 71.14 13.00 -13.33
CA GLY A 539 71.69 11.85 -12.62
C GLY A 539 70.67 11.02 -11.82
N THR A 540 69.36 11.24 -12.00
CA THR A 540 68.29 10.48 -11.31
C THR A 540 67.10 10.23 -12.24
N ASP A 541 66.26 9.24 -11.92
CA ASP A 541 65.00 8.99 -12.63
C ASP A 541 63.83 9.89 -12.20
N LYS A 542 64.08 10.89 -11.33
CA LYS A 542 63.02 11.75 -10.78
C LYS A 542 62.54 12.78 -11.80
N LYS A 543 61.26 12.69 -12.14
CA LYS A 543 60.58 13.55 -13.11
C LYS A 543 60.03 14.82 -12.45
N ILE A 544 60.21 15.97 -13.09
CA ILE A 544 59.63 17.26 -12.69
C ILE A 544 58.53 17.61 -13.70
N LEU A 545 57.30 17.84 -13.23
CA LEU A 545 56.22 18.35 -14.09
C LEU A 545 56.37 19.87 -14.25
N LEU A 546 56.75 20.33 -15.44
CA LEU A 546 56.94 21.75 -15.74
C LEU A 546 55.63 22.45 -16.10
N ALA A 547 54.80 21.81 -16.91
CA ALA A 547 53.51 22.34 -17.34
C ALA A 547 52.51 21.22 -17.63
N LYS A 548 51.23 21.50 -17.38
CA LYS A 548 50.11 20.61 -17.66
C LYS A 548 49.01 21.38 -18.38
N TYR A 549 48.54 20.83 -19.50
CA TYR A 549 47.45 21.37 -20.28
C TYR A 549 46.44 20.27 -20.56
N SER A 550 45.15 20.59 -20.52
CA SER A 550 44.09 19.64 -20.81
C SER A 550 43.02 20.28 -21.68
N PHE A 551 42.34 19.49 -22.50
CA PHE A 551 41.17 19.90 -23.26
C PHE A 551 40.19 18.73 -23.42
N ASN A 552 38.90 19.04 -23.42
CA ASN A 552 37.88 18.04 -23.72
C ASN A 552 37.75 17.92 -25.24
N LEU A 553 37.59 16.69 -25.70
CA LEU A 553 37.22 16.36 -27.06
C LEU A 553 35.86 15.66 -27.01
N MET A 554 34.89 16.23 -27.69
CA MET A 554 33.56 15.67 -27.88
C MET A 554 33.46 15.17 -29.31
N VAL A 555 33.38 13.85 -29.49
CA VAL A 555 33.22 13.24 -30.81
C VAL A 555 31.78 12.78 -30.94
N GLU A 556 31.05 13.40 -31.84
CA GLU A 556 29.67 13.02 -32.16
C GLU A 556 29.67 12.16 -33.44
N ASP A 557 28.61 11.36 -33.61
CA ASP A 557 28.36 10.63 -34.86
C ASP A 557 27.04 11.15 -35.40
N THR A 558 27.10 11.85 -36.54
CA THR A 558 25.95 12.48 -37.20
C THR A 558 25.37 11.61 -38.33
N SER A 559 25.91 10.40 -38.52
CA SER A 559 25.54 9.48 -39.60
C SER A 559 24.07 9.01 -39.49
N PRO A 560 23.30 8.98 -40.59
CA PRO A 560 21.95 8.42 -40.58
C PRO A 560 21.94 6.94 -40.17
N SER A 561 21.16 6.61 -39.14
CA SER A 561 20.92 5.24 -38.68
C SER A 561 20.36 4.36 -39.79
N ARG A 562 20.90 3.15 -39.93
CA ARG A 562 20.47 2.12 -40.90
C ARG A 562 19.59 1.03 -40.29
N ASP A 563 19.14 1.20 -39.04
CA ASP A 563 18.29 0.22 -38.37
C ASP A 563 16.81 0.37 -38.81
N ALA A 564 16.38 -0.59 -39.63
CA ALA A 564 15.01 -0.72 -40.12
C ALA A 564 14.18 -1.76 -39.33
N THR A 565 14.61 -2.19 -38.13
CA THR A 565 13.93 -3.26 -37.39
C THR A 565 12.78 -2.76 -36.51
N LEU A 566 11.84 -3.66 -36.23
CA LEU A 566 10.86 -3.51 -35.16
C LEU A 566 11.44 -4.00 -33.82
N LYS A 567 11.10 -3.30 -32.74
CA LYS A 567 11.32 -3.71 -31.35
C LYS A 567 10.29 -4.74 -30.89
N THR A 568 9.04 -4.53 -31.30
CA THR A 568 7.90 -5.43 -31.05
C THR A 568 6.92 -5.36 -32.20
N LEU A 569 6.23 -6.47 -32.45
CA LEU A 569 5.03 -6.55 -33.26
C LEU A 569 4.04 -7.43 -32.50
N SER A 570 2.86 -6.92 -32.16
CA SER A 570 1.75 -7.74 -31.66
C SER A 570 0.56 -7.68 -32.62
N ALA A 571 -0.25 -8.74 -32.60
CA ALA A 571 -1.52 -8.83 -33.32
C ALA A 571 -2.66 -9.08 -32.33
N LYS A 572 -3.73 -8.31 -32.45
CA LYS A 572 -4.84 -8.28 -31.48
C LYS A 572 -6.19 -8.29 -32.19
N PHE A 573 -7.24 -8.80 -31.58
CA PHE A 573 -8.62 -8.67 -32.04
C PHE A 573 -9.51 -8.10 -30.93
N LEU A 574 -10.66 -7.55 -31.29
CA LEU A 574 -11.62 -6.98 -30.33
C LEU A 574 -12.69 -8.03 -29.99
N LYS A 575 -12.92 -8.25 -28.69
CA LYS A 575 -14.04 -9.04 -28.17
C LYS A 575 -14.60 -8.35 -26.93
N ASP A 576 -15.93 -8.17 -26.89
CA ASP A 576 -16.65 -7.55 -25.77
C ASP A 576 -16.07 -6.18 -25.34
N GLY A 577 -15.62 -5.38 -26.32
CA GLY A 577 -14.97 -4.07 -26.11
C GLY A 577 -13.50 -4.13 -25.66
N LYS A 578 -12.95 -5.32 -25.41
CA LYS A 578 -11.58 -5.55 -24.94
C LYS A 578 -10.70 -6.12 -26.07
N TYR A 579 -9.43 -5.71 -26.10
CA TYR A 579 -8.44 -6.29 -27.01
C TYR A 579 -7.91 -7.61 -26.42
N ILE A 580 -7.93 -8.67 -27.23
CA ILE A 580 -7.34 -9.98 -26.95
C ILE A 580 -6.14 -10.17 -27.89
N GLU A 581 -5.03 -10.66 -27.37
CA GLU A 581 -3.77 -10.83 -28.11
C GLU A 581 -3.67 -12.22 -28.74
N LEU A 582 -3.29 -12.25 -30.02
CA LEU A 582 -3.04 -13.46 -30.80
C LEU A 582 -1.58 -13.89 -30.61
N SER A 583 -1.31 -15.20 -30.73
CA SER A 583 0.06 -15.71 -30.60
C SER A 583 0.91 -15.30 -31.79
N LEU A 584 1.81 -14.34 -31.58
CA LEU A 584 2.82 -13.90 -32.55
C LEU A 584 4.18 -13.83 -31.83
N PRO A 585 5.01 -14.88 -31.90
CA PRO A 585 6.32 -14.92 -31.26
C PRO A 585 7.34 -14.07 -32.04
N PHE A 586 7.33 -12.76 -31.77
CA PHE A 586 8.13 -11.79 -32.52
C PHE A 586 9.65 -11.91 -32.27
N ASP A 587 10.44 -11.94 -33.35
CA ASP A 587 11.90 -11.76 -33.38
C ASP A 587 12.25 -10.70 -34.43
N PRO A 588 12.99 -9.61 -34.11
CA PRO A 588 13.41 -8.59 -35.07
C PRO A 588 14.07 -9.11 -36.37
N LYS A 589 14.66 -10.32 -36.33
CA LYS A 589 15.26 -10.99 -37.48
C LYS A 589 14.22 -11.62 -38.41
N THR A 590 13.17 -12.22 -37.85
CA THR A 590 12.13 -12.96 -38.60
C THR A 590 11.25 -12.01 -39.42
N GLU A 591 11.16 -12.27 -40.72
CA GLU A 591 10.44 -11.43 -41.68
C GLU A 591 9.03 -11.93 -42.02
N MET A 592 8.71 -13.20 -41.82
CA MET A 592 7.37 -13.75 -42.05
C MET A 592 6.83 -14.47 -40.81
N TYR A 593 5.61 -14.13 -40.44
CA TYR A 593 4.85 -14.73 -39.33
C TYR A 593 3.56 -15.36 -39.85
N TYR A 594 3.20 -16.50 -39.27
CA TYR A 594 1.89 -17.12 -39.46
C TYR A 594 1.12 -16.99 -38.16
N VAL A 595 -0.11 -16.48 -38.24
CA VAL A 595 -0.98 -16.27 -37.08
C VAL A 595 -2.31 -16.96 -37.35
N ASP A 596 -2.56 -18.07 -36.65
CA ASP A 596 -3.87 -18.70 -36.64
C ASP A 596 -4.85 -17.84 -35.82
N VAL A 597 -6.05 -17.63 -36.36
CA VAL A 597 -7.09 -16.75 -35.83
C VAL A 597 -8.37 -17.58 -35.61
N PRO A 598 -9.11 -17.41 -34.50
CA PRO A 598 -10.40 -18.07 -34.31
C PRO A 598 -11.39 -17.76 -35.45
N ALA A 599 -12.31 -18.69 -35.72
CA ALA A 599 -13.25 -18.59 -36.84
C ALA A 599 -14.23 -17.40 -36.71
N SER A 600 -14.55 -17.02 -35.47
CA SER A 600 -15.48 -15.93 -35.13
C SER A 600 -14.90 -14.51 -35.29
N VAL A 601 -13.58 -14.36 -35.45
CA VAL A 601 -12.92 -13.06 -35.61
C VAL A 601 -13.05 -12.57 -37.05
N LYS A 602 -13.44 -11.30 -37.25
CA LYS A 602 -13.60 -10.70 -38.59
C LYS A 602 -12.54 -9.65 -38.92
N GLU A 603 -11.83 -9.16 -37.92
CA GLU A 603 -10.82 -8.11 -38.03
C GLU A 603 -9.74 -8.23 -36.96
N VAL A 604 -8.53 -7.73 -37.28
CA VAL A 604 -7.37 -7.69 -36.38
C VAL A 604 -6.72 -6.31 -36.39
N TYR A 605 -5.87 -6.07 -35.40
CA TYR A 605 -5.15 -4.83 -35.18
C TYR A 605 -3.67 -5.17 -34.96
N LEU A 606 -2.77 -4.46 -35.62
CA LEU A 606 -1.32 -4.61 -35.46
C LEU A 606 -0.76 -3.46 -34.62
N GLU A 607 0.20 -3.77 -33.74
CA GLU A 607 0.96 -2.78 -32.97
C GLU A 607 2.47 -2.89 -33.27
N PRO A 608 2.94 -2.37 -34.42
CA PRO A 608 4.37 -2.27 -34.74
C PRO A 608 5.04 -1.13 -33.96
N ILE A 609 6.05 -1.46 -33.15
CA ILE A 609 6.93 -0.48 -32.50
C ILE A 609 8.33 -0.59 -33.12
N LYS A 610 8.82 0.49 -33.74
CA LYS A 610 10.17 0.57 -34.33
C LYS A 610 11.28 0.49 -33.27
N ASN A 611 12.42 -0.12 -33.61
CA ASN A 611 13.56 -0.26 -32.71
C ASN A 611 14.34 1.04 -32.56
N ASP A 612 14.68 1.68 -33.68
CA ASP A 612 15.35 2.96 -33.71
C ASP A 612 14.37 4.14 -33.53
N ALA A 613 14.71 5.06 -32.64
CA ALA A 613 13.98 6.31 -32.41
C ALA A 613 14.03 7.26 -33.63
N TYR A 614 15.05 7.18 -34.48
CA TYR A 614 15.26 8.06 -35.64
C TYR A 614 14.75 7.48 -36.98
N ALA A 615 14.49 6.17 -37.07
CA ALA A 615 13.79 5.56 -38.20
C ALA A 615 12.46 6.25 -38.54
N LYS A 616 12.04 6.21 -39.81
CA LYS A 616 10.80 6.89 -40.26
C LYS A 616 9.57 6.39 -39.50
N LYS A 617 8.59 7.26 -39.30
CA LYS A 617 7.33 6.90 -38.65
C LYS A 617 6.57 5.91 -39.52
N ILE A 618 6.20 4.77 -38.95
CA ILE A 618 5.25 3.83 -39.56
C ILE A 618 3.88 4.51 -39.52
N THR A 619 3.38 4.93 -40.67
CA THR A 619 2.08 5.61 -40.82
C THR A 619 0.96 4.67 -41.24
N GLU A 620 1.28 3.44 -41.65
CA GLU A 620 0.35 2.48 -42.24
C GLU A 620 0.91 1.04 -42.24
N VAL A 621 0.02 0.08 -42.46
CA VAL A 621 0.31 -1.31 -42.83
C VAL A 621 -0.49 -1.67 -44.08
N ILE A 622 0.03 -2.57 -44.92
CA ILE A 622 -0.53 -2.86 -46.24
C ILE A 622 -1.16 -4.26 -46.22
N LYS A 623 -2.49 -4.37 -46.16
CA LYS A 623 -3.19 -5.64 -46.40
C LYS A 623 -3.15 -5.94 -47.90
N MET A 624 -2.73 -7.14 -48.27
CA MET A 624 -2.68 -7.54 -49.68
C MET A 624 -4.05 -7.91 -50.25
N PRO A 625 -4.33 -7.57 -51.52
CA PRO A 625 -3.51 -6.74 -52.41
C PRO A 625 -3.72 -5.23 -52.17
N ASP A 626 -2.63 -4.51 -51.85
CA ASP A 626 -2.53 -3.03 -51.93
C ASP A 626 -3.55 -2.18 -51.13
N ILE A 627 -4.13 -2.72 -50.04
CA ILE A 627 -5.02 -1.98 -49.13
C ILE A 627 -4.18 -1.35 -48.01
N HIS A 628 -3.94 -0.04 -48.11
CA HIS A 628 -3.25 0.75 -47.10
C HIS A 628 -4.17 1.02 -45.89
N ILE A 629 -3.70 0.68 -44.68
CA ILE A 629 -4.46 0.77 -43.42
C ILE A 629 -3.67 1.64 -42.44
N PRO A 630 -4.19 2.79 -41.98
CA PRO A 630 -3.40 3.76 -41.23
C PRO A 630 -3.02 3.27 -39.83
N VAL A 631 -1.83 3.67 -39.37
CA VAL A 631 -1.33 3.48 -38.00
C VAL A 631 -1.46 4.79 -37.23
N ALA A 632 -2.23 4.74 -36.16
CA ALA A 632 -2.51 5.89 -35.30
C ALA A 632 -1.29 6.29 -34.46
N ASN A 633 -1.33 7.48 -33.85
CA ASN A 633 -0.21 8.05 -33.10
C ASN A 633 0.22 7.24 -31.86
N ASN A 634 -0.58 6.27 -31.42
CA ASN A 634 -0.25 5.31 -30.36
C ASN A 634 0.49 4.05 -30.85
N GLY A 635 0.75 3.93 -32.15
CA GLY A 635 1.42 2.78 -32.77
C GLY A 635 0.50 1.61 -33.14
N ARG A 636 -0.83 1.74 -33.03
CA ARG A 636 -1.80 0.71 -33.45
C ARG A 636 -2.38 1.02 -34.83
N SER A 637 -2.56 0.00 -35.68
CA SER A 637 -3.34 0.12 -36.93
C SER A 637 -4.81 0.42 -36.66
N ALA A 638 -5.52 0.93 -37.67
CA ALA A 638 -6.97 0.75 -37.76
C ALA A 638 -7.32 -0.75 -37.93
N ALA A 639 -8.61 -1.08 -37.89
CA ALA A 639 -9.10 -2.44 -38.09
C ALA A 639 -8.67 -3.00 -39.45
N ILE A 640 -8.06 -4.19 -39.44
CA ILE A 640 -7.64 -4.95 -40.62
C ILE A 640 -8.68 -6.05 -40.86
N PRO A 641 -9.60 -5.91 -41.84
CA PRO A 641 -10.61 -6.92 -42.10
C PRO A 641 -9.96 -8.19 -42.65
N LEU A 642 -10.33 -9.35 -42.14
CA LEU A 642 -9.83 -10.65 -42.59
C LEU A 642 -10.67 -11.22 -43.73
N ASN A 643 -10.03 -12.01 -44.58
CA ASN A 643 -10.67 -12.84 -45.61
C ASN A 643 -11.11 -14.17 -44.96
N THR A 644 -12.37 -14.58 -45.11
CA THR A 644 -12.87 -15.84 -44.53
C THR A 644 -12.34 -17.07 -45.26
N GLU A 645 -12.40 -17.06 -46.60
CA GLU A 645 -12.09 -18.23 -47.45
C GLU A 645 -10.59 -18.44 -47.73
N SER A 646 -9.71 -17.56 -47.24
CA SER A 646 -8.28 -17.55 -47.58
C SER A 646 -7.44 -16.83 -46.53
N SER A 647 -6.12 -17.04 -46.55
CA SER A 647 -5.23 -16.26 -45.68
C SER A 647 -5.24 -14.77 -46.02
N THR A 648 -5.15 -13.93 -44.98
CA THR A 648 -4.95 -12.49 -45.12
C THR A 648 -3.49 -12.16 -44.87
N VAL A 649 -2.79 -11.68 -45.89
CA VAL A 649 -1.38 -11.24 -45.78
C VAL A 649 -1.34 -9.75 -45.54
N VAL A 650 -0.58 -9.31 -44.53
CA VAL A 650 -0.34 -7.90 -44.21
C VAL A 650 1.16 -7.64 -44.18
N GLN A 651 1.60 -6.57 -44.85
CA GLN A 651 2.98 -6.10 -44.84
C GLN A 651 3.14 -4.86 -43.96
N ILE A 652 4.25 -4.79 -43.23
CA ILE A 652 4.64 -3.68 -42.36
C ILE A 652 6.02 -3.21 -42.85
N PRO A 653 6.07 -2.24 -43.77
CA PRO A 653 7.33 -1.63 -44.21
C PRO A 653 7.86 -0.71 -43.10
N VAL A 654 9.16 -0.83 -42.81
CA VAL A 654 9.88 -0.02 -41.82
C VAL A 654 11.12 0.53 -42.49
N THR A 655 11.19 1.85 -42.65
CA THR A 655 12.34 2.54 -43.25
C THR A 655 13.21 3.15 -42.15
N ALA A 656 14.52 2.94 -42.22
CA ALA A 656 15.49 3.50 -41.30
C ALA A 656 15.60 5.04 -41.45
N GLN A 657 16.51 5.67 -40.70
CA GLN A 657 16.82 7.09 -40.90
C GLN A 657 17.53 7.29 -42.25
N ASP A 658 18.44 6.38 -42.60
CA ASP A 658 18.88 6.14 -43.98
C ASP A 658 17.68 5.68 -44.83
N SER A 659 17.19 6.58 -45.68
CA SER A 659 16.02 6.35 -46.53
C SER A 659 16.25 5.26 -47.60
N THR A 660 17.48 4.82 -47.83
CA THR A 660 17.80 3.71 -48.74
C THR A 660 17.56 2.32 -48.11
N VAL A 661 17.34 2.25 -46.78
CA VAL A 661 17.16 0.98 -46.06
C VAL A 661 15.72 0.84 -45.56
N THR A 662 14.97 -0.07 -46.19
CA THR A 662 13.64 -0.50 -45.73
C THR A 662 13.66 -2.00 -45.50
N LYS A 663 13.12 -2.44 -44.35
CA LYS A 663 12.81 -3.84 -44.04
C LYS A 663 11.29 -4.01 -43.98
N THR A 664 10.77 -5.08 -44.56
CA THR A 664 9.33 -5.37 -44.56
C THR A 664 9.06 -6.62 -43.75
N TYR A 665 8.27 -6.49 -42.70
CA TYR A 665 7.72 -7.63 -41.96
C TYR A 665 6.39 -8.05 -42.60
N VAL A 666 6.09 -9.35 -42.60
CA VAL A 666 4.90 -9.94 -43.22
C VAL A 666 4.17 -10.78 -42.18
N VAL A 667 2.87 -10.56 -42.01
CA VAL A 667 2.00 -11.36 -41.14
C VAL A 667 0.91 -11.99 -41.99
N GLN A 668 0.89 -13.32 -42.04
CA GLN A 668 -0.15 -14.12 -42.70
C GLN A 668 -1.13 -14.63 -41.65
N PHE A 669 -2.29 -13.98 -41.58
CA PHE A 669 -3.42 -14.42 -40.78
C PHE A 669 -4.18 -15.54 -41.50
N LYS A 670 -4.61 -16.56 -40.77
CA LYS A 670 -5.39 -17.69 -41.29
C LYS A 670 -6.48 -18.05 -40.28
N HIS A 671 -7.70 -18.26 -40.74
CA HIS A 671 -8.75 -18.80 -39.86
C HIS A 671 -8.49 -20.27 -39.55
N LEU A 672 -8.64 -20.60 -38.26
CA LEU A 672 -8.95 -21.94 -37.82
C LEU A 672 -10.36 -22.32 -38.31
N MET A 673 -10.58 -23.60 -38.60
CA MET A 673 -11.92 -24.08 -38.89
C MET A 673 -12.77 -24.04 -37.61
N PRO A 674 -14.03 -23.55 -37.66
CA PRO A 674 -14.88 -23.52 -36.48
C PRO A 674 -15.13 -24.94 -35.97
N SER A 675 -15.03 -25.13 -34.65
CA SER A 675 -15.20 -26.44 -34.05
C SER A 675 -16.60 -27.02 -34.24
N ASN A 676 -16.67 -28.34 -34.45
CA ASN A 676 -17.90 -29.14 -34.43
C ASN A 676 -18.16 -29.83 -33.07
N ASP A 677 -17.37 -29.51 -32.04
CA ASP A 677 -17.53 -30.05 -30.70
C ASP A 677 -18.61 -29.30 -29.91
N ALA A 678 -19.77 -29.95 -29.76
CA ALA A 678 -20.90 -29.49 -28.95
C ALA A 678 -20.96 -30.19 -27.58
N THR A 679 -19.89 -30.83 -27.10
CA THR A 679 -19.91 -31.52 -25.81
C THR A 679 -19.69 -30.59 -24.62
N LEU A 680 -20.16 -31.00 -23.44
CA LEU A 680 -19.79 -30.41 -22.16
C LEU A 680 -18.55 -31.10 -21.58
N SER A 681 -17.61 -30.33 -21.01
CA SER A 681 -16.49 -30.84 -20.21
C SER A 681 -16.87 -31.06 -18.74
N ASN A 682 -17.90 -30.38 -18.25
CA ASN A 682 -18.44 -30.54 -16.91
C ASN A 682 -19.93 -30.19 -16.86
N LEU A 683 -20.66 -30.82 -15.94
CA LEU A 683 -22.05 -30.50 -15.60
C LEU A 683 -22.23 -30.71 -14.09
N GLN A 684 -22.59 -29.66 -13.38
CA GLN A 684 -22.87 -29.69 -11.94
C GLN A 684 -24.22 -29.02 -11.65
N VAL A 685 -24.79 -29.36 -10.50
CA VAL A 685 -26.02 -28.75 -9.98
C VAL A 685 -25.78 -28.30 -8.55
N LYS A 686 -26.35 -27.15 -8.16
CA LYS A 686 -26.43 -26.73 -6.75
C LYS A 686 -27.87 -26.49 -6.33
N ASP A 687 -28.15 -26.57 -5.04
CA ASP A 687 -29.36 -26.01 -4.43
C ASP A 687 -29.18 -24.53 -4.02
N LYS A 688 -30.25 -23.91 -3.52
CA LYS A 688 -30.26 -22.51 -3.06
C LYS A 688 -29.33 -22.21 -1.86
N SER A 689 -28.82 -23.23 -1.15
CA SER A 689 -27.79 -23.03 -0.11
C SER A 689 -26.37 -22.94 -0.69
N GLY A 690 -26.20 -23.19 -1.99
CA GLY A 690 -24.90 -23.33 -2.65
C GLY A 690 -24.31 -24.74 -2.53
N SER A 691 -25.03 -25.69 -1.92
CA SER A 691 -24.59 -27.08 -1.79
C SER A 691 -24.74 -27.83 -3.11
N TYR A 692 -23.72 -28.61 -3.49
CA TYR A 692 -23.75 -29.40 -4.72
C TYR A 692 -24.72 -30.58 -4.60
N VAL A 693 -25.65 -30.69 -5.55
CA VAL A 693 -26.56 -31.83 -5.71
C VAL A 693 -25.87 -32.89 -6.59
N PRO A 694 -25.72 -34.15 -6.14
CA PRO A 694 -25.03 -35.17 -6.90
C PRO A 694 -25.87 -35.63 -8.10
N ILE A 695 -25.36 -35.41 -9.32
CA ILE A 695 -25.96 -35.97 -10.54
C ILE A 695 -25.63 -37.45 -10.68
N THR A 696 -26.62 -38.25 -11.11
CA THR A 696 -26.50 -39.69 -11.33
C THR A 696 -26.81 -40.02 -12.80
N PRO A 697 -25.95 -40.75 -13.53
CA PRO A 697 -24.60 -41.18 -13.16
C PRO A 697 -23.66 -39.98 -12.98
N LYS A 698 -22.45 -40.19 -12.43
CA LYS A 698 -21.39 -39.17 -12.43
C LYS A 698 -21.16 -38.67 -13.86
N PHE A 699 -20.94 -37.36 -14.01
CA PHE A 699 -20.76 -36.70 -15.30
C PHE A 699 -19.77 -37.42 -16.23
N ASP A 700 -20.17 -37.54 -17.50
CA ASP A 700 -19.48 -38.17 -18.60
C ASP A 700 -19.95 -37.48 -19.91
N PRO A 701 -19.08 -36.81 -20.69
CA PRO A 701 -19.48 -36.07 -21.88
C PRO A 701 -20.27 -36.89 -22.91
N ALA A 702 -20.07 -38.21 -22.95
CA ALA A 702 -20.78 -39.12 -23.85
C ALA A 702 -22.21 -39.47 -23.38
N LYS A 703 -22.53 -39.26 -22.10
CA LYS A 703 -23.87 -39.52 -21.54
C LYS A 703 -24.73 -38.27 -21.59
N LYS A 704 -25.95 -38.43 -22.13
CA LYS A 704 -26.90 -37.34 -22.41
C LYS A 704 -28.11 -37.29 -21.46
N GLU A 705 -28.25 -38.28 -20.57
CA GLU A 705 -29.32 -38.30 -19.56
C GLU A 705 -28.75 -38.47 -18.15
N TYR A 706 -29.28 -37.69 -17.23
CA TYR A 706 -28.92 -37.63 -15.81
C TYR A 706 -30.17 -37.50 -14.94
N THR A 707 -30.05 -37.90 -13.67
CA THR A 707 -31.06 -37.66 -12.63
C THR A 707 -30.46 -36.94 -11.43
N ILE A 708 -31.28 -36.15 -10.74
CA ILE A 708 -31.02 -35.65 -9.39
C ILE A 708 -32.24 -35.88 -8.50
N SER A 709 -32.02 -36.04 -7.19
CA SER A 709 -33.09 -36.12 -6.20
C SER A 709 -32.82 -35.10 -5.10
N VAL A 710 -33.83 -34.28 -4.76
CA VAL A 710 -33.71 -33.21 -3.76
C VAL A 710 -34.87 -33.24 -2.74
N PRO A 711 -34.65 -32.83 -1.47
CA PRO A 711 -35.71 -32.74 -0.47
C PRO A 711 -36.87 -31.81 -0.89
N TYR A 712 -38.05 -32.02 -0.30
CA TYR A 712 -39.24 -31.18 -0.56
C TYR A 712 -38.99 -29.67 -0.40
N ALA A 713 -38.12 -29.28 0.55
CA ALA A 713 -37.75 -27.88 0.80
C ALA A 713 -37.00 -27.21 -0.38
N THR A 714 -36.33 -27.99 -1.24
CA THR A 714 -35.52 -27.48 -2.36
C THR A 714 -36.41 -27.07 -3.53
N LYS A 715 -36.96 -25.85 -3.48
CA LYS A 715 -37.85 -25.29 -4.51
C LYS A 715 -37.13 -24.92 -5.82
N GLN A 716 -35.80 -24.78 -5.82
CA GLN A 716 -34.98 -24.28 -6.93
C GLN A 716 -33.59 -24.94 -6.95
N VAL A 717 -32.99 -25.05 -8.14
CA VAL A 717 -31.60 -25.46 -8.35
C VAL A 717 -30.88 -24.56 -9.38
N GLU A 718 -29.56 -24.42 -9.25
CA GLU A 718 -28.66 -23.76 -10.22
C GLU A 718 -27.95 -24.83 -11.07
N ILE A 719 -28.01 -24.70 -12.40
CA ILE A 719 -27.31 -25.58 -13.34
C ILE A 719 -25.98 -24.94 -13.79
N LEU A 720 -24.90 -25.71 -13.71
CA LEU A 720 -23.53 -25.26 -13.97
C LEU A 720 -22.89 -26.15 -15.05
N PRO A 721 -23.23 -25.92 -16.34
CA PRO A 721 -22.55 -26.56 -17.45
C PRO A 721 -21.24 -25.83 -17.78
N VAL A 722 -20.27 -26.56 -18.32
CA VAL A 722 -19.05 -26.01 -18.91
C VAL A 722 -18.84 -26.72 -20.25
N THR A 723 -18.71 -25.99 -21.34
CA THR A 723 -18.45 -26.57 -22.67
C THR A 723 -17.06 -27.20 -22.74
N ASN A 724 -16.88 -28.17 -23.64
CA ASN A 724 -15.56 -28.75 -23.91
C ASN A 724 -14.75 -27.86 -24.87
N ASN A 725 -15.42 -27.25 -25.84
CA ASN A 725 -14.84 -26.21 -26.68
C ASN A 725 -15.28 -24.80 -26.22
N ALA A 726 -14.33 -23.87 -26.07
CA ALA A 726 -14.59 -22.50 -25.61
C ALA A 726 -15.29 -21.59 -26.65
N GLY A 727 -15.41 -22.04 -27.89
CA GLY A 727 -16.23 -21.42 -28.95
C GLY A 727 -17.67 -21.99 -29.02
N ALA A 728 -17.96 -23.09 -28.32
CA ALA A 728 -19.32 -23.60 -28.20
C ALA A 728 -20.14 -22.78 -27.20
N SER A 729 -21.45 -22.71 -27.44
CA SER A 729 -22.44 -22.02 -26.60
C SER A 729 -23.45 -23.01 -26.02
N PHE A 730 -24.19 -22.62 -24.98
CA PHE A 730 -25.25 -23.44 -24.40
C PHE A 730 -26.46 -22.61 -23.98
N VAL A 731 -27.63 -23.27 -23.91
CA VAL A 731 -28.87 -22.74 -23.35
C VAL A 731 -29.39 -23.74 -22.32
N VAL A 732 -29.74 -23.27 -21.12
CA VAL A 732 -30.43 -24.09 -20.11
C VAL A 732 -31.93 -23.82 -20.17
N SER A 733 -32.76 -24.86 -20.10
CA SER A 733 -34.22 -24.74 -20.19
C SER A 733 -34.95 -25.74 -19.30
N PRO A 734 -36.05 -25.38 -18.61
CA PRO A 734 -36.57 -24.02 -18.45
C PRO A 734 -35.75 -23.22 -17.43
N LEU A 735 -35.55 -21.93 -17.65
CA LEU A 735 -35.06 -21.02 -16.59
C LEU A 735 -36.23 -20.51 -15.75
N THR A 736 -35.93 -20.10 -14.52
CA THR A 736 -36.92 -19.46 -13.64
C THR A 736 -37.55 -18.24 -14.30
N SER A 737 -38.85 -18.07 -14.09
CA SER A 737 -39.59 -16.89 -14.52
C SER A 737 -39.47 -15.71 -13.55
N ASN A 738 -38.72 -15.86 -12.44
CA ASN A 738 -38.46 -14.78 -11.51
C ASN A 738 -37.73 -13.62 -12.20
N ILE A 739 -38.38 -12.45 -12.23
CA ILE A 739 -37.81 -11.25 -12.84
C ILE A 739 -36.52 -10.81 -12.13
N LEU A 740 -36.41 -11.04 -10.82
CA LEU A 740 -35.25 -10.66 -10.00
C LEU A 740 -33.98 -11.44 -10.38
N ASP A 741 -34.09 -12.73 -10.72
CA ASP A 741 -32.90 -13.50 -11.10
C ASP A 741 -32.36 -13.12 -12.49
N LYS A 742 -33.23 -12.63 -13.37
CA LYS A 742 -32.83 -12.00 -14.65
C LYS A 742 -32.15 -10.64 -14.44
N ILE A 743 -32.55 -9.89 -13.41
CA ILE A 743 -31.96 -8.58 -13.05
C ILE A 743 -30.57 -8.76 -12.44
N PHE A 744 -30.40 -9.70 -11.51
CA PHE A 744 -29.12 -9.93 -10.81
C PHE A 744 -28.17 -10.92 -11.52
N LYS A 745 -28.52 -11.41 -12.72
CA LYS A 745 -27.76 -12.41 -13.51
C LYS A 745 -27.40 -13.66 -12.69
N THR A 746 -28.29 -14.12 -11.82
CA THR A 746 -28.03 -15.22 -10.87
C THR A 746 -28.11 -16.61 -11.53
N GLY A 747 -27.10 -16.93 -12.33
CA GLY A 747 -26.82 -18.28 -12.84
C GLY A 747 -27.90 -18.85 -13.77
N ASN A 748 -27.84 -20.16 -14.02
CA ASN A 748 -28.89 -20.89 -14.74
C ASN A 748 -29.87 -21.51 -13.73
N VAL A 749 -30.66 -20.69 -13.05
CA VAL A 749 -31.59 -21.15 -12.01
C VAL A 749 -32.89 -21.68 -12.61
N VAL A 750 -33.36 -22.81 -12.08
CA VAL A 750 -34.55 -23.57 -12.51
C VAL A 750 -35.47 -23.79 -11.30
N ASP A 751 -36.76 -23.51 -11.47
CA ASP A 751 -37.80 -23.82 -10.48
C ASP A 751 -38.19 -25.31 -10.55
N LEU A 752 -38.30 -25.97 -9.39
CA LEU A 752 -38.63 -27.40 -9.29
C LEU A 752 -40.06 -27.64 -8.78
N ASN A 753 -40.88 -28.24 -9.63
CA ASN A 753 -42.17 -28.80 -9.24
C ASN A 753 -41.97 -30.01 -8.31
N VAL A 754 -42.95 -30.30 -7.46
CA VAL A 754 -42.95 -31.54 -6.64
C VAL A 754 -43.17 -32.74 -7.58
N GLY A 755 -42.38 -33.80 -7.44
CA GLY A 755 -42.25 -34.84 -8.46
C GLY A 755 -41.11 -34.53 -9.43
N GLU A 756 -41.27 -34.88 -10.70
CA GLU A 756 -40.23 -34.72 -11.72
C GLU A 756 -40.33 -33.37 -12.46
N THR A 757 -39.18 -32.71 -12.64
CA THR A 757 -38.99 -31.58 -13.54
C THR A 757 -37.89 -31.96 -14.54
N THR A 758 -38.17 -31.93 -15.84
CA THR A 758 -37.14 -32.13 -16.88
C THR A 758 -36.47 -30.81 -17.20
N ILE A 759 -35.14 -30.83 -17.22
CA ILE A 759 -34.27 -29.71 -17.56
C ILE A 759 -33.39 -30.15 -18.74
N THR A 760 -33.20 -29.31 -19.74
CA THR A 760 -32.20 -29.52 -20.79
C THR A 760 -31.08 -28.49 -20.71
N VAL A 761 -29.89 -28.90 -21.15
CA VAL A 761 -28.78 -28.03 -21.52
C VAL A 761 -28.50 -28.32 -22.99
N ASP A 762 -28.95 -27.41 -23.85
CA ASP A 762 -28.86 -27.52 -25.30
C ASP A 762 -27.55 -26.81 -25.71
N VAL A 763 -26.59 -27.56 -26.23
CA VAL A 763 -25.24 -27.07 -26.57
C VAL A 763 -25.10 -26.98 -28.08
N THR A 764 -24.50 -25.89 -28.56
CA THR A 764 -24.25 -25.63 -29.98
C THR A 764 -22.77 -25.33 -30.19
N ALA A 765 -22.11 -26.07 -31.07
CA ALA A 765 -20.68 -25.90 -31.37
C ALA A 765 -20.38 -24.55 -32.05
N GLU A 766 -19.10 -24.18 -32.11
CA GLU A 766 -18.63 -22.94 -32.78
C GLU A 766 -19.05 -22.86 -34.26
N ASN A 767 -19.29 -24.00 -34.91
CA ASN A 767 -19.75 -24.05 -36.31
C ASN A 767 -21.26 -23.80 -36.52
N GLU A 768 -22.02 -23.50 -35.46
CA GLU A 768 -23.48 -23.24 -35.47
C GLU A 768 -24.37 -24.38 -36.03
N VAL A 769 -23.79 -25.55 -36.35
CA VAL A 769 -24.48 -26.67 -37.03
C VAL A 769 -24.48 -27.95 -36.19
N ALA A 770 -23.39 -28.24 -35.48
CA ALA A 770 -23.34 -29.38 -34.57
C ALA A 770 -23.97 -29.00 -33.22
N THR A 771 -24.93 -29.80 -32.75
CA THR A 771 -25.63 -29.61 -31.48
C THR A 771 -25.67 -30.89 -30.67
N ASP A 772 -25.78 -30.75 -29.35
CA ASP A 772 -25.80 -31.85 -28.40
C ASP A 772 -26.67 -31.46 -27.20
N VAL A 773 -27.51 -32.37 -26.70
CA VAL A 773 -28.49 -32.07 -25.64
C VAL A 773 -28.22 -32.91 -24.40
N TYR A 774 -28.05 -32.26 -23.26
CA TYR A 774 -27.86 -32.90 -21.96
C TYR A 774 -29.11 -32.72 -21.10
N LYS A 775 -29.84 -33.81 -20.85
CA LYS A 775 -31.09 -33.83 -20.09
C LYS A 775 -30.86 -34.22 -18.63
N ILE A 776 -31.42 -33.45 -17.71
CA ILE A 776 -31.46 -33.74 -16.27
C ILE A 776 -32.93 -33.92 -15.87
N VAL A 777 -33.29 -35.07 -15.32
CA VAL A 777 -34.58 -35.30 -14.66
C VAL A 777 -34.40 -35.02 -13.17
N ALA A 778 -34.99 -33.93 -12.69
CA ALA A 778 -34.90 -33.48 -11.31
C ALA A 778 -36.13 -33.91 -10.51
N THR A 779 -35.96 -34.87 -9.61
CA THR A 779 -37.02 -35.34 -8.70
C THR A 779 -36.98 -34.55 -7.39
N ARG A 780 -37.94 -33.66 -7.17
CA ARG A 780 -38.17 -33.03 -5.86
C ARG A 780 -39.13 -33.90 -5.06
N LEU A 781 -38.67 -34.37 -3.90
CA LEU A 781 -39.44 -35.30 -3.06
C LEU A 781 -40.78 -34.70 -2.60
N GLN A 782 -41.76 -35.58 -2.40
CA GLN A 782 -43.07 -35.24 -1.84
C GLN A 782 -42.92 -34.70 -0.40
N PRO A 783 -43.82 -33.80 0.06
CA PRO A 783 -43.86 -33.41 1.45
C PRO A 783 -44.27 -34.57 2.35
N LYS A 784 -43.82 -34.55 3.59
CA LYS A 784 -44.26 -35.48 4.63
C LYS A 784 -45.59 -35.04 5.25
N VAL A 785 -46.43 -36.02 5.57
CA VAL A 785 -47.82 -35.83 6.06
C VAL A 785 -48.00 -36.20 7.55
N ASP A 786 -46.91 -36.40 8.30
CA ASP A 786 -46.97 -36.77 9.71
C ASP A 786 -47.22 -35.55 10.61
N ALA A 787 -48.49 -35.37 11.01
CA ALA A 787 -48.92 -34.34 11.96
C ALA A 787 -48.95 -34.84 13.42
N THR A 788 -48.30 -35.96 13.78
CA THR A 788 -48.34 -36.47 15.15
C THR A 788 -47.31 -35.82 16.08
N LEU A 789 -47.63 -35.75 17.38
CA LEU A 789 -46.64 -35.49 18.42
C LEU A 789 -45.97 -36.80 18.85
N LYS A 790 -44.65 -36.75 19.03
CA LYS A 790 -43.81 -37.77 19.67
C LYS A 790 -43.98 -37.77 21.18
N SER A 791 -44.11 -36.58 21.76
CA SER A 791 -44.26 -36.38 23.20
C SER A 791 -44.97 -35.07 23.51
N LEU A 792 -45.69 -35.05 24.63
CA LEU A 792 -46.21 -33.85 25.27
C LEU A 792 -45.83 -33.92 26.75
N GLU A 793 -44.96 -33.02 27.21
CA GLU A 793 -44.70 -32.82 28.64
C GLU A 793 -45.61 -31.72 29.20
N VAL A 794 -46.05 -31.89 30.45
CA VAL A 794 -46.92 -30.97 31.18
C VAL A 794 -46.27 -30.68 32.54
N LYS A 795 -46.29 -29.42 32.97
CA LYS A 795 -45.81 -28.95 34.30
C LYS A 795 -46.82 -28.02 34.94
N ASP A 796 -46.84 -27.93 36.27
CA ASP A 796 -47.54 -26.86 36.98
C ASP A 796 -46.78 -25.52 36.93
N GLN A 797 -47.34 -24.46 37.51
CA GLN A 797 -46.75 -23.13 37.52
C GLN A 797 -45.36 -23.04 38.17
N ASP A 798 -44.94 -24.04 38.95
CA ASP A 798 -43.65 -24.06 39.65
C ASP A 798 -42.65 -25.03 38.96
N GLY A 799 -42.99 -25.50 37.76
CA GLY A 799 -42.13 -26.35 36.92
C GLY A 799 -42.16 -27.83 37.29
N LYS A 800 -43.01 -28.25 38.24
CA LYS A 800 -43.13 -29.66 38.64
C LYS A 800 -43.91 -30.43 37.58
N LYS A 801 -43.30 -31.49 37.06
CA LYS A 801 -43.87 -32.35 36.02
C LYS A 801 -45.15 -33.05 36.47
N ILE A 802 -46.14 -33.09 35.58
CA ILE A 802 -47.39 -33.82 35.70
C ILE A 802 -47.37 -34.96 34.68
N ASP A 803 -47.59 -36.21 35.12
CA ASP A 803 -47.61 -37.37 34.22
C ASP A 803 -48.99 -37.55 33.57
N ILE A 804 -49.06 -37.33 32.25
CA ILE A 804 -50.25 -37.55 31.43
C ILE A 804 -50.25 -38.89 30.66
N LYS A 805 -49.19 -39.70 30.79
CA LYS A 805 -48.98 -40.97 30.06
C LYS A 805 -49.25 -40.85 28.57
N PHE A 806 -48.55 -39.90 27.94
CA PHE A 806 -48.77 -39.53 26.53
C PHE A 806 -48.65 -40.71 25.56
N ASN A 807 -49.56 -40.75 24.58
CA ASN A 807 -49.60 -41.73 23.50
C ASN A 807 -49.92 -41.00 22.18
N THR A 808 -49.10 -41.21 21.15
CA THR A 808 -49.19 -40.47 19.88
C THR A 808 -50.55 -40.55 19.18
N LYS A 809 -51.32 -41.63 19.43
CA LYS A 809 -52.65 -41.90 18.83
C LYS A 809 -53.83 -41.44 19.70
N LYS A 810 -53.62 -41.06 20.96
CA LYS A 810 -54.68 -40.54 21.84
C LYS A 810 -54.76 -39.03 21.66
N LEU A 811 -55.89 -38.55 21.12
CA LEU A 811 -56.09 -37.12 20.81
C LEU A 811 -56.63 -36.30 21.99
N VAL A 812 -57.46 -36.88 22.86
CA VAL A 812 -58.07 -36.16 24.00
C VAL A 812 -57.49 -36.69 25.31
N TYR A 813 -56.99 -35.80 26.14
CA TYR A 813 -56.50 -36.05 27.50
C TYR A 813 -57.37 -35.34 28.52
N GLU A 814 -57.65 -36.01 29.63
CA GLU A 814 -58.32 -35.47 30.80
C GLU A 814 -57.32 -35.50 31.95
N LEU A 815 -57.26 -34.42 32.73
CA LEU A 815 -56.28 -34.24 33.79
C LEU A 815 -56.91 -33.46 34.95
N ASP A 816 -57.09 -34.12 36.08
CA ASP A 816 -57.45 -33.47 37.34
C ASP A 816 -56.19 -32.90 38.02
N VAL A 817 -56.23 -31.64 38.44
CA VAL A 817 -55.14 -30.96 39.16
C VAL A 817 -55.62 -30.32 40.46
N PRO A 818 -54.83 -30.33 41.54
CA PRO A 818 -55.23 -29.72 42.80
C PRO A 818 -55.51 -28.22 42.68
N TYR A 819 -56.33 -27.67 43.58
CA TYR A 819 -56.68 -26.23 43.57
C TYR A 819 -55.45 -25.31 43.56
N ALA A 820 -54.31 -25.75 44.09
CA ALA A 820 -53.04 -25.01 44.06
C ALA A 820 -52.46 -24.81 42.65
N THR A 821 -52.74 -25.70 41.69
CA THR A 821 -52.23 -25.62 40.31
C THR A 821 -52.98 -24.51 39.56
N SER A 822 -52.38 -23.32 39.53
CA SER A 822 -52.98 -22.09 39.00
C SER A 822 -52.67 -21.82 37.53
N ALA A 823 -51.63 -22.45 36.99
CA ALA A 823 -51.31 -22.47 35.57
C ALA A 823 -50.56 -23.77 35.23
N VAL A 824 -50.46 -24.08 33.94
CA VAL A 824 -49.58 -25.14 33.41
C VAL A 824 -48.63 -24.61 32.33
N LEU A 825 -47.53 -25.32 32.11
CA LEU A 825 -46.64 -25.15 30.98
C LEU A 825 -46.62 -26.46 30.17
N LEU A 826 -46.55 -26.35 28.84
CA LEU A 826 -46.59 -27.49 27.91
C LEU A 826 -45.36 -27.50 27.02
N THR A 827 -44.80 -28.68 26.78
CA THR A 827 -43.71 -28.88 25.81
C THR A 827 -44.11 -29.98 24.82
N PRO A 828 -44.87 -29.64 23.75
CA PRO A 828 -45.16 -30.55 22.66
C PRO A 828 -43.93 -30.72 21.75
N THR A 829 -43.67 -31.95 21.33
CA THR A 829 -42.60 -32.30 20.37
C THR A 829 -43.21 -33.11 19.24
N ALA A 830 -43.08 -32.63 18.00
CA ALA A 830 -43.53 -33.35 16.80
C ALA A 830 -42.77 -34.68 16.62
N ASN A 831 -43.40 -35.62 15.91
CA ASN A 831 -42.75 -36.86 15.49
C ASN A 831 -41.86 -36.64 14.26
N ASP A 832 -42.31 -35.79 13.34
CA ASP A 832 -41.48 -35.31 12.24
C ASP A 832 -40.55 -34.16 12.66
N ALA A 833 -39.36 -34.13 12.07
CA ALA A 833 -38.44 -33.00 12.18
C ALA A 833 -38.79 -31.88 11.19
N ASP A 834 -39.46 -32.22 10.09
CA ASP A 834 -39.88 -31.28 9.04
C ASP A 834 -41.32 -30.74 9.24
N VAL A 835 -41.84 -30.79 10.46
CA VAL A 835 -43.17 -30.28 10.82
C VAL A 835 -43.32 -28.79 10.47
N PHE A 836 -44.46 -28.36 9.94
CA PHE A 836 -44.68 -26.97 9.53
C PHE A 836 -45.00 -26.06 10.73
N SER A 837 -45.87 -26.49 11.65
CA SER A 837 -46.23 -25.71 12.83
C SER A 837 -46.78 -26.56 13.98
N ILE A 838 -46.69 -26.01 15.20
CA ILE A 838 -47.41 -26.49 16.39
C ILE A 838 -48.06 -25.28 17.06
N VAL A 839 -49.38 -25.24 17.11
CA VAL A 839 -50.17 -24.10 17.60
C VAL A 839 -50.90 -24.48 18.89
N VAL A 840 -50.46 -23.93 20.02
CA VAL A 840 -51.08 -24.12 21.34
C VAL A 840 -51.97 -22.92 21.66
N ASN A 841 -53.28 -23.15 21.81
CA ASN A 841 -54.30 -22.10 22.04
C ASN A 841 -54.12 -20.86 21.14
N GLY A 842 -53.92 -21.09 19.84
CA GLY A 842 -53.73 -20.04 18.83
C GLY A 842 -52.31 -19.46 18.75
N THR A 843 -51.39 -19.83 19.64
CA THR A 843 -49.99 -19.38 19.64
C THR A 843 -49.10 -20.43 18.97
N ASN A 844 -48.44 -20.10 17.85
CA ASN A 844 -47.44 -20.97 17.22
C ASN A 844 -46.17 -21.06 18.08
N ILE A 845 -45.64 -22.27 18.27
CA ILE A 845 -44.40 -22.54 19.02
C ILE A 845 -43.53 -23.56 18.28
N PRO A 846 -42.18 -23.51 18.40
CA PRO A 846 -41.31 -24.51 17.81
C PRO A 846 -41.41 -25.87 18.52
N SER A 847 -41.24 -26.96 17.77
CA SER A 847 -41.19 -28.33 18.31
C SER A 847 -40.17 -28.47 19.44
N GLY A 848 -40.59 -29.04 20.57
CA GLY A 848 -39.75 -29.22 21.76
C GLY A 848 -39.57 -27.97 22.63
N THR A 849 -40.26 -26.86 22.33
CA THR A 849 -40.21 -25.62 23.13
C THR A 849 -41.33 -25.58 24.16
N GLU A 850 -41.03 -25.05 25.35
CA GLU A 850 -42.00 -24.90 26.44
C GLU A 850 -42.87 -23.63 26.25
N THR A 851 -44.17 -23.72 26.54
CA THR A 851 -45.09 -22.58 26.48
C THR A 851 -44.88 -21.59 27.62
N ASN A 852 -45.33 -20.35 27.43
CA ASN A 852 -45.71 -19.47 28.54
C ASN A 852 -46.75 -20.15 29.46
N LYS A 853 -46.87 -19.66 30.70
CA LYS A 853 -47.84 -20.19 31.69
C LYS A 853 -49.29 -19.99 31.21
N LEU A 854 -49.98 -21.11 30.97
CA LEU A 854 -51.40 -21.16 30.58
C LEU A 854 -52.25 -21.21 31.87
N ALA A 855 -52.93 -20.11 32.18
CA ALA A 855 -53.69 -19.97 33.43
C ALA A 855 -54.94 -20.88 33.49
N LEU A 856 -55.25 -21.38 34.69
CA LEU A 856 -56.37 -22.31 34.93
C LEU A 856 -57.43 -21.73 35.86
N THR A 857 -58.71 -21.90 35.50
CA THR A 857 -59.88 -21.63 36.33
C THR A 857 -60.36 -22.89 37.05
N HIS A 858 -61.02 -22.76 38.21
CA HIS A 858 -61.51 -23.89 39.01
C HIS A 858 -63.03 -24.10 38.93
N SER A 859 -63.70 -23.40 38.00
CA SER A 859 -65.16 -23.38 37.88
C SER A 859 -65.66 -24.06 36.60
N THR A 860 -64.75 -24.38 35.68
CA THR A 860 -64.99 -24.89 34.33
C THR A 860 -63.80 -25.74 33.90
N VAL A 861 -64.04 -26.71 33.01
CA VAL A 861 -62.96 -27.47 32.35
C VAL A 861 -62.10 -26.51 31.53
N ASN A 862 -60.78 -26.55 31.72
CA ASN A 862 -59.85 -25.71 30.96
C ASN A 862 -59.34 -26.53 29.77
N THR A 863 -59.96 -26.36 28.60
CA THR A 863 -59.51 -27.01 27.37
C THR A 863 -58.34 -26.26 26.76
N ILE A 864 -57.21 -26.96 26.56
CA ILE A 864 -56.07 -26.48 25.79
C ILE A 864 -56.02 -27.27 24.48
N SER A 865 -56.03 -26.56 23.35
CA SER A 865 -55.92 -27.12 22.00
C SER A 865 -54.49 -27.01 21.50
N ILE A 866 -53.95 -28.10 20.97
CA ILE A 866 -52.59 -28.23 20.42
C ILE A 866 -52.72 -28.78 19.00
N ALA A 867 -52.84 -27.88 18.02
CA ALA A 867 -52.90 -28.25 16.61
C ALA A 867 -51.49 -28.41 16.04
N VAL A 868 -51.24 -29.48 15.28
CA VAL A 868 -49.99 -29.76 14.58
C VAL A 868 -50.26 -29.80 13.09
N THR A 869 -49.40 -29.19 12.29
CA THR A 869 -49.48 -29.20 10.81
C THR A 869 -48.22 -29.83 10.24
N ALA A 870 -48.38 -30.83 9.36
CA ALA A 870 -47.27 -31.51 8.70
C ALA A 870 -46.58 -30.66 7.62
N GLN A 871 -45.50 -31.18 7.02
CA GLN A 871 -44.69 -30.49 6.01
C GLN A 871 -45.47 -30.12 4.73
N ASP A 872 -46.60 -30.78 4.48
CA ASP A 872 -47.50 -30.55 3.36
C ASP A 872 -48.42 -29.32 3.51
N GLU A 873 -48.30 -28.59 4.63
CA GLU A 873 -49.09 -27.40 4.99
C GLU A 873 -50.62 -27.65 5.09
N THR A 874 -51.08 -28.91 5.01
CA THR A 874 -52.53 -29.25 4.93
C THR A 874 -52.97 -30.42 5.81
N SER A 875 -52.12 -31.43 6.02
CA SER A 875 -52.38 -32.51 6.99
C SER A 875 -52.25 -31.96 8.40
N THR A 876 -53.39 -31.88 9.10
CA THR A 876 -53.49 -31.33 10.45
C THR A 876 -54.06 -32.34 11.44
N LEU A 877 -53.56 -32.31 12.67
CA LEU A 877 -54.01 -33.18 13.76
C LEU A 877 -53.95 -32.42 15.08
N THR A 878 -55.03 -32.48 15.85
CA THR A 878 -55.20 -31.67 17.07
C THR A 878 -55.29 -32.56 18.30
N TYR A 879 -54.40 -32.31 19.26
CA TYR A 879 -54.51 -32.85 20.61
C TYR A 879 -55.26 -31.87 21.51
N GLN A 880 -56.18 -32.36 22.33
CA GLN A 880 -56.90 -31.59 23.34
C GLN A 880 -56.50 -32.07 24.74
N LEU A 881 -56.19 -31.12 25.63
CA LEU A 881 -55.90 -31.37 27.03
C LEU A 881 -56.95 -30.62 27.88
N ASN A 882 -57.89 -31.39 28.44
CA ASN A 882 -58.97 -30.92 29.29
C ASN A 882 -58.52 -30.98 30.75
N ILE A 883 -58.30 -29.82 31.37
CA ILE A 883 -57.77 -29.74 32.75
C ILE A 883 -58.87 -29.32 33.72
N ASN A 884 -59.21 -30.22 34.64
CA ASN A 884 -60.11 -29.97 35.75
C ASN A 884 -59.28 -29.50 36.95
N ARG A 885 -59.36 -28.22 37.30
CA ARG A 885 -58.74 -27.73 38.54
C ARG A 885 -59.75 -27.87 39.68
N GLU A 886 -59.39 -28.60 40.74
CA GLU A 886 -60.24 -28.79 41.92
C GLU A 886 -60.74 -27.44 42.48
N PRO A 887 -61.96 -27.38 43.03
CA PRO A 887 -62.47 -26.19 43.71
C PRO A 887 -61.72 -25.94 45.04
N PRO A 888 -61.75 -24.70 45.59
CA PRO A 888 -61.25 -24.44 46.93
C PRO A 888 -62.07 -25.21 47.98
N SER A 889 -61.39 -25.73 49.02
CA SER A 889 -62.06 -26.44 50.11
C SER A 889 -63.06 -25.54 50.86
N SER A 890 -64.26 -26.08 51.12
CA SER A 890 -65.31 -25.46 51.93
C SER A 890 -65.22 -25.83 53.42
N ASP A 891 -64.24 -26.63 53.84
CA ASP A 891 -64.09 -27.03 55.24
C ASP A 891 -63.55 -25.89 56.11
N ALA A 892 -64.45 -25.32 56.92
CA ALA A 892 -64.17 -24.31 57.94
C ALA A 892 -64.24 -24.86 59.38
N MET A 893 -64.32 -26.18 59.56
CA MET A 893 -64.41 -26.79 60.90
C MET A 893 -63.07 -26.65 61.64
N LEU A 894 -63.13 -26.66 62.98
CA LEU A 894 -61.93 -26.81 63.81
C LEU A 894 -61.63 -28.29 64.05
N LYS A 895 -60.35 -28.66 64.15
CA LYS A 895 -59.89 -29.96 64.70
C LYS A 895 -59.35 -29.84 66.13
N ALA A 896 -59.07 -28.63 66.60
CA ALA A 896 -58.85 -28.33 68.01
C ALA A 896 -59.23 -26.87 68.31
N LEU A 897 -59.80 -26.66 69.49
CA LEU A 897 -59.93 -25.35 70.14
C LEU A 897 -59.42 -25.50 71.57
N THR A 898 -58.56 -24.59 72.02
CA THR A 898 -58.09 -24.54 73.41
C THR A 898 -58.05 -23.11 73.91
N VAL A 899 -58.15 -22.95 75.23
CA VAL A 899 -57.90 -21.68 75.92
C VAL A 899 -56.80 -21.96 76.94
N LYS A 900 -55.70 -21.18 76.88
CA LYS A 900 -54.52 -21.41 77.73
C LYS A 900 -54.90 -21.38 79.21
N GLY A 901 -54.62 -22.46 79.93
CA GLY A 901 -54.86 -22.58 81.37
C GLY A 901 -56.29 -22.95 81.78
N MET A 902 -57.23 -23.11 80.84
CA MET A 902 -58.64 -23.39 81.15
C MET A 902 -59.16 -24.63 80.43
N THR A 903 -60.26 -25.20 80.93
CA THR A 903 -60.93 -26.37 80.33
C THR A 903 -62.24 -25.95 79.66
N LEU A 904 -62.42 -26.34 78.40
CA LEU A 904 -63.69 -26.15 77.68
C LEU A 904 -64.77 -27.11 78.22
N SER A 905 -65.97 -26.58 78.44
CA SER A 905 -67.17 -27.33 78.79
C SER A 905 -68.27 -27.06 77.74
N PRO A 906 -68.73 -28.06 76.99
CA PRO A 906 -68.23 -29.45 76.95
C PRO A 906 -66.80 -29.54 76.40
N ASN A 907 -66.17 -30.71 76.52
CA ASN A 907 -64.90 -31.00 75.85
C ASN A 907 -65.00 -30.71 74.34
N PHE A 908 -63.89 -30.28 73.73
CA PHE A 908 -63.87 -29.93 72.31
C PHE A 908 -64.34 -31.09 71.41
N PHE A 909 -65.29 -30.79 70.52
CA PHE A 909 -65.77 -31.70 69.49
C PHE A 909 -66.08 -30.91 68.21
N THR A 910 -65.75 -31.44 67.04
CA THR A 910 -65.65 -30.64 65.80
C THR A 910 -66.99 -30.02 65.35
N SER A 911 -68.12 -30.67 65.68
CA SER A 911 -69.48 -30.18 65.39
C SER A 911 -70.12 -29.36 66.52
N THR A 912 -69.39 -29.06 67.60
CA THR A 912 -69.87 -28.22 68.71
C THR A 912 -69.32 -26.81 68.53
N PHE A 913 -70.23 -25.83 68.37
CA PHE A 913 -69.89 -24.44 68.05
C PHE A 913 -69.96 -23.48 69.27
N SER A 914 -70.45 -23.95 70.41
CA SER A 914 -70.60 -23.16 71.63
C SER A 914 -69.93 -23.86 72.80
N TYR A 915 -69.06 -23.14 73.50
CA TYR A 915 -68.31 -23.62 74.65
C TYR A 915 -68.39 -22.60 75.78
N LYS A 916 -68.53 -23.09 77.02
CA LYS A 916 -68.20 -22.32 78.22
C LYS A 916 -66.77 -22.66 78.63
N THR A 917 -66.06 -21.68 79.16
CA THR A 917 -64.83 -21.90 79.93
C THR A 917 -64.95 -21.09 81.21
N GLU A 918 -64.31 -21.55 82.28
CA GLU A 918 -64.21 -20.83 83.55
C GLU A 918 -62.73 -20.60 83.85
N ALA A 919 -62.43 -19.44 84.43
CA ALA A 919 -61.10 -18.98 84.77
C ALA A 919 -61.03 -18.76 86.29
N ASP A 920 -59.84 -18.88 86.88
CA ASP A 920 -59.68 -18.65 88.32
C ASP A 920 -59.63 -17.15 88.68
N ASP A 921 -59.59 -16.85 89.98
CA ASP A 921 -59.52 -15.50 90.56
C ASP A 921 -58.23 -14.73 90.22
N LYS A 922 -57.27 -15.37 89.53
CA LYS A 922 -55.96 -14.81 89.19
C LYS A 922 -55.76 -14.65 87.67
N THR A 923 -56.66 -15.20 86.86
CA THR A 923 -56.53 -15.24 85.41
C THR A 923 -57.13 -13.98 84.78
N THR A 924 -56.29 -12.99 84.52
CA THR A 924 -56.67 -11.69 83.93
C THR A 924 -56.83 -11.69 82.41
N GLU A 925 -56.44 -12.77 81.73
CA GLU A 925 -56.50 -12.87 80.27
C GLU A 925 -56.84 -14.30 79.77
N ALA A 926 -57.53 -14.37 78.63
CA ALA A 926 -57.80 -15.61 77.89
C ALA A 926 -57.03 -15.63 76.57
N VAL A 927 -56.15 -16.61 76.40
CA VAL A 927 -55.41 -16.84 75.16
C VAL A 927 -56.01 -18.03 74.41
N VAL A 928 -56.80 -17.74 73.37
CA VAL A 928 -57.48 -18.74 72.53
C VAL A 928 -56.52 -19.25 71.45
N THR A 929 -56.45 -20.58 71.26
CA THR A 929 -55.77 -21.20 70.11
C THR A 929 -56.79 -22.03 69.33
N ALA A 930 -57.01 -21.69 68.06
CA ALA A 930 -57.93 -22.39 67.18
C ALA A 930 -57.17 -23.02 66.00
N THR A 931 -57.30 -24.34 65.86
CA THR A 931 -56.65 -25.12 64.81
C THR A 931 -57.70 -25.62 63.83
N PRO A 932 -57.75 -25.12 62.59
CA PRO A 932 -58.72 -25.58 61.60
C PRO A 932 -58.42 -27.00 61.14
N ASN A 933 -59.46 -27.72 60.72
CA ASN A 933 -59.35 -29.06 60.19
C ASN A 933 -58.58 -29.03 58.86
N TYR A 934 -59.12 -28.33 57.86
CA TYR A 934 -58.41 -27.95 56.64
C TYR A 934 -57.36 -26.86 56.89
N ALA A 935 -56.10 -27.15 56.54
CA ALA A 935 -54.96 -26.28 56.84
C ALA A 935 -54.97 -24.93 56.10
N GLY A 936 -55.75 -24.80 55.01
CA GLY A 936 -55.92 -23.56 54.25
C GLY A 936 -57.13 -22.70 54.64
N ALA A 937 -57.90 -23.09 55.67
CA ALA A 937 -58.99 -22.28 56.19
C ALA A 937 -58.46 -20.97 56.83
N LYS A 938 -59.34 -20.00 57.10
CA LYS A 938 -58.96 -18.71 57.70
C LYS A 938 -59.50 -18.62 59.13
N VAL A 939 -58.62 -18.56 60.12
CA VAL A 939 -59.00 -18.34 61.52
C VAL A 939 -59.10 -16.85 61.84
N THR A 940 -60.17 -16.46 62.53
CA THR A 940 -60.31 -15.16 63.19
C THR A 940 -60.78 -15.33 64.62
N VAL A 941 -60.20 -14.61 65.57
CA VAL A 941 -60.64 -14.54 66.97
C VAL A 941 -60.96 -13.07 67.27
N ASN A 942 -62.18 -12.79 67.75
CA ASN A 942 -62.71 -11.42 67.92
C ASN A 942 -62.47 -10.54 66.68
N ASN A 943 -62.80 -11.06 65.49
CA ASN A 943 -62.58 -10.47 64.16
C ASN A 943 -61.11 -10.20 63.76
N MET A 944 -60.13 -10.40 64.65
CA MET A 944 -58.71 -10.33 64.30
C MET A 944 -58.27 -11.62 63.61
N LYS A 945 -57.57 -11.52 62.48
CA LYS A 945 -56.96 -12.66 61.78
C LYS A 945 -55.87 -13.29 62.65
N VAL A 946 -55.91 -14.61 62.80
CA VAL A 946 -54.90 -15.41 63.52
C VAL A 946 -54.31 -16.44 62.55
N GLU A 947 -53.04 -16.80 62.74
CA GLU A 947 -52.43 -17.92 62.02
C GLU A 947 -52.99 -19.28 62.51
N ASN A 948 -53.13 -20.23 61.58
CA ASN A 948 -53.79 -21.50 61.85
C ASN A 948 -53.05 -22.33 62.91
N GLY A 949 -53.71 -22.61 64.04
CA GLY A 949 -53.11 -23.31 65.17
C GLY A 949 -52.12 -22.49 66.00
N LYS A 950 -52.08 -21.16 65.82
CA LYS A 950 -51.37 -20.24 66.73
C LYS A 950 -52.30 -19.65 67.78
N ALA A 951 -51.71 -19.17 68.86
CA ALA A 951 -52.39 -18.36 69.86
C ALA A 951 -52.84 -17.02 69.26
N ALA A 952 -54.08 -16.64 69.54
CA ALA A 952 -54.59 -15.29 69.32
C ALA A 952 -53.96 -14.29 70.30
N PRO A 953 -54.03 -12.98 70.03
CA PRO A 953 -53.77 -11.96 71.04
C PRO A 953 -54.64 -12.19 72.29
N ALA A 954 -54.09 -11.88 73.46
CA ALA A 954 -54.74 -12.12 74.74
C ALA A 954 -56.02 -11.29 74.89
N ILE A 955 -57.12 -11.94 75.27
CA ILE A 955 -58.42 -11.30 75.52
C ILE A 955 -58.49 -10.99 77.01
N LEU A 956 -58.46 -9.72 77.39
CA LEU A 956 -58.59 -9.31 78.80
C LEU A 956 -59.93 -9.78 79.38
N LEU A 957 -59.87 -10.36 80.58
CA LEU A 957 -61.04 -10.81 81.33
C LEU A 957 -61.40 -9.76 82.39
N THR A 958 -62.65 -9.30 82.37
CA THR A 958 -63.25 -8.55 83.46
C THR A 958 -63.85 -9.51 84.47
N GLN A 959 -63.48 -9.37 85.74
CA GLN A 959 -64.10 -10.11 86.85
C GLN A 959 -65.62 -9.87 86.85
N ARG A 960 -66.40 -10.93 87.16
CA ARG A 960 -67.86 -10.92 87.05
C ARG A 960 -68.54 -10.75 88.41
N ASP A 961 -68.48 -9.52 88.90
CA ASP A 961 -69.42 -8.94 89.86
C ASP A 961 -70.47 -8.10 89.11
#